data_AF-A0A1Y2BPD0-F1
#
_entry.id   AF-A0A1Y2BPD0-F1
#
_cell.length_a   1.000
_cell.length_b   1.000
_cell.length_c   1.000
_cell.angle_alpha   90.00
_cell.angle_beta   90.00
_cell.angle_gamma   90.00
#
_symmetry.space_group_name_H-M   'P 1'
#
loop_
_entity.id
_entity.type
_entity.pdbx_description
1 polymer ?
#
loop_
_entity_poly.entity_id
_entity_poly.type
_entity_poly.pdbx_seq_one_letter_code
_entity_poly.pdbx_strand_id
1 'polypeptide(L)'
;MKFNRAILIAKFAALSSAAGLIKRDDQCSCTVEPLARKDCGYIGINESACVSNGCCWDPSNVDGAPWCFYTASGGKTTECKSSESYSCEVDESSRTDCGYYGINESECVSRGCCWAESSTSGIPWCFNSKKNVNPEPSPEPTPDPEPTPDPESKNCPADEKSRVDCGYIGVTKRQCEAAGCCWAESETDGIPWCFNEVGKDIHIEKEGITVRFQKPYGWSTVNLWAWDDEDNNIYGEVWPGKTINDIGDGWYSYTFPSDVSSVNVLFNDGNNQTKDITNVKSSSCFKLVGDNVMKTDDCGLGPSGCSYTITDLKTSESGMTAVLDLEDRICEKYDIDIPKLDFQAKFETNDRLHIHIQPTDIEDYPHNVDVPEDAYPFEIEDGPNDDLQYSYELVDGETFKININRKDGTPVFESMSFIFERQYLEISKNVDSNSAIYGFGEVFGPYKRNSENTSHALWNADNADPVGQNLYGSHPFYIEIIDGKAYGFYLKNSHGMQFSIQDGLMTIQAIGGNFDMYFFMGPSMEDITKQYFQVIGAPALLPYWSLGWHQCRYGYRNVDEVREVVANYKKNNIPLDTMWIDIDYMENNKDFTYDAKNFPVSEMKKFVNELKSNHQYYINMIDPAIAKDDNYAPFSRGMEKDIFIKDKNGELFLGEVWPVNLNTAFPDWHHPNIVEYWTNEIKLFKDLAMTDGNWIDMNEAASFCNGACNSGSDDPKFKMGEFNPRNPPFAINNFGYEAPLKTKTLDMDVQYYGGLIDYDIHNMYGHMESIVSYEALLNIDPIKRPFLLSRSTFPGTGRYAAHWLGDNHSWWKDMYYSITGMLSFQLFGIPMVGSDTCGFQANADEELCARWMALGAFNPFGRNHNGLEWDNARIRSQEPYIWPKTAEASRRALAIRYKILPYMYTYLVRTHTHSEMILYSFAALWPNDATALGIDKQFLVGKGILITPVIEQGKTSVEGYFPEGIWYDWYDHSNVITGPTYKVLNAPIEHIPVHIRGGQIIPTQGPSLTVYENRNKPFELLVALDSEKKAHGILYLDDGISYNVDGKFNEIEYNVENGTLTAKGSYNYDEPQNLHEISILGVSSKPSTVTVNDADAQFEFSNNELIIKNLDISMNDDFVVSWN
;
A
#
# COMPACT_ATOMS: atom_id res chain seq x y z
N MET A 1 7.79 -57.90 19.65
CA MET A 1 7.45 -58.68 18.44
C MET A 1 8.33 -58.18 17.31
N LYS A 2 9.01 -59.11 16.61
CA LYS A 2 9.76 -58.88 15.36
C LYS A 2 8.78 -58.72 14.19
N PHE A 3 9.24 -58.06 13.12
CA PHE A 3 8.75 -57.93 11.72
C PHE A 3 8.60 -56.44 11.34
N ASN A 4 9.20 -55.89 10.29
CA ASN A 4 10.24 -56.36 9.37
C ASN A 4 10.87 -55.12 8.71
N ARG A 5 12.20 -54.99 8.77
CA ARG A 5 12.98 -53.79 8.38
C ARG A 5 13.36 -53.77 6.89
N ALA A 6 12.47 -54.25 6.01
CA ALA A 6 12.78 -54.53 4.60
C ALA A 6 11.91 -53.80 3.56
N ILE A 7 11.05 -52.84 3.95
CA ILE A 7 10.20 -52.07 3.01
C ILE A 7 10.42 -50.55 3.20
N LEU A 8 11.62 -50.15 3.64
CA LEU A 8 12.00 -48.72 3.72
C LEU A 8 13.22 -48.36 2.86
N ILE A 9 13.80 -49.32 2.14
CA ILE A 9 15.00 -49.11 1.28
C ILE A 9 14.69 -49.39 -0.20
N ALA A 10 13.42 -49.63 -0.57
CA ALA A 10 13.00 -49.87 -1.97
C ALA A 10 11.96 -48.86 -2.51
N LYS A 11 11.72 -47.75 -1.79
CA LYS A 11 10.89 -46.62 -2.29
C LYS A 11 11.67 -45.32 -2.49
N PHE A 12 12.99 -45.34 -2.29
CA PHE A 12 13.90 -44.23 -2.59
C PHE A 12 14.75 -44.46 -3.86
N ALA A 13 14.40 -45.46 -4.68
CA ALA A 13 15.08 -45.78 -5.92
C ALA A 13 14.07 -46.22 -7.01
N ALA A 14 13.13 -45.35 -7.35
CA ALA A 14 12.31 -45.44 -8.57
C ALA A 14 11.58 -44.11 -8.85
N LEU A 15 12.26 -42.97 -8.78
CA LEU A 15 11.80 -41.68 -9.30
C LEU A 15 13.02 -40.86 -9.77
N SER A 16 13.91 -41.53 -10.51
CA SER A 16 15.03 -40.89 -11.20
C SER A 16 15.36 -41.70 -12.44
N SER A 17 14.46 -41.70 -13.43
CA SER A 17 14.74 -41.89 -14.87
C SER A 17 13.44 -42.21 -15.63
N ALA A 18 12.70 -41.16 -15.97
CA ALA A 18 11.83 -41.14 -17.15
C ALA A 18 11.49 -39.70 -17.59
N ALA A 19 12.44 -38.76 -17.51
CA ALA A 19 12.42 -37.59 -18.39
C ALA A 19 13.02 -38.04 -19.74
N GLY A 20 12.27 -38.89 -20.44
CA GLY A 20 12.50 -39.11 -21.86
C GLY A 20 12.08 -37.85 -22.59
N LEU A 21 12.88 -37.45 -23.58
CA LEU A 21 12.57 -36.41 -24.57
C LEU A 21 11.07 -36.43 -24.94
N ILE A 22 10.31 -35.44 -24.47
CA ILE A 22 8.96 -35.18 -24.93
C ILE A 22 9.09 -34.81 -26.41
N LYS A 23 8.55 -35.65 -27.30
CA LYS A 23 8.55 -35.36 -28.74
C LYS A 23 7.72 -34.09 -28.97
N ARG A 24 8.03 -33.36 -30.05
CA ARG A 24 7.38 -32.09 -30.41
C ARG A 24 5.83 -32.18 -30.50
N ASP A 25 5.28 -33.37 -30.70
CA ASP A 25 3.82 -33.62 -30.72
C ASP A 25 3.16 -33.79 -29.33
N ASP A 26 3.95 -34.01 -28.26
CA ASP A 26 3.44 -34.25 -26.90
C ASP A 26 3.38 -32.98 -26.03
N GLN A 27 3.85 -31.83 -26.54
CA GLN A 27 3.90 -30.55 -25.81
C GLN A 27 2.51 -29.94 -25.55
N CYS A 28 1.45 -30.52 -26.11
CA CYS A 28 0.07 -30.01 -26.07
C CYS A 28 -0.92 -31.01 -25.47
N SER A 29 -0.41 -32.03 -24.77
CA SER A 29 -1.25 -33.05 -24.16
C SER A 29 -2.05 -32.47 -22.97
N CYS A 30 -3.37 -32.59 -23.02
CA CYS A 30 -4.26 -32.37 -21.88
C CYS A 30 -4.34 -33.58 -20.92
N THR A 31 -3.47 -34.56 -21.10
CA THR A 31 -3.43 -35.77 -20.26
C THR A 31 -2.41 -35.55 -19.16
N VAL A 32 -2.82 -34.88 -18.08
CA VAL A 32 -2.00 -34.62 -16.88
C VAL A 32 -2.65 -35.31 -15.68
N GLU A 33 -1.86 -36.08 -14.94
CA GLU A 33 -2.29 -36.74 -13.70
C GLU A 33 -2.84 -35.73 -12.69
N PRO A 34 -4.00 -35.98 -12.03
CA PRO A 34 -4.71 -34.98 -11.23
C PRO A 34 -3.88 -34.18 -10.22
N LEU A 35 -2.98 -34.84 -9.49
CA LEU A 35 -2.14 -34.18 -8.47
C LEU A 35 -0.98 -33.35 -9.05
N ALA A 36 -0.70 -33.48 -10.34
CA ALA A 36 0.35 -32.74 -11.04
C ALA A 36 -0.22 -31.58 -11.89
N ARG A 37 -1.54 -31.39 -11.88
CA ARG A 37 -2.21 -30.33 -12.62
C ARG A 37 -1.94 -28.97 -11.97
N LYS A 38 -1.62 -27.99 -12.80
CA LYS A 38 -1.49 -26.57 -12.40
C LYS A 38 -2.71 -25.81 -12.90
N ASP A 39 -3.37 -25.08 -12.00
CA ASP A 39 -4.61 -24.38 -12.30
C ASP A 39 -4.40 -23.32 -13.40
N CYS A 40 -5.31 -23.29 -14.37
CA CYS A 40 -5.30 -22.39 -15.53
C CYS A 40 -6.57 -21.54 -15.60
N GLY A 41 -7.47 -21.67 -14.61
CA GLY A 41 -8.71 -20.92 -14.52
C GLY A 41 -8.95 -20.34 -13.13
N TYR A 42 -10.17 -19.85 -12.92
CA TYR A 42 -10.64 -19.34 -11.62
C TYR A 42 -11.60 -20.35 -10.96
N ILE A 43 -11.78 -20.23 -9.64
CA ILE A 43 -12.67 -21.11 -8.87
C ILE A 43 -14.11 -21.01 -9.40
N GLY A 44 -14.66 -22.13 -9.87
CA GLY A 44 -16.01 -22.20 -10.44
C GLY A 44 -16.09 -22.01 -11.96
N ILE A 45 -14.95 -21.87 -12.65
CA ILE A 45 -14.89 -21.83 -14.12
C ILE A 45 -15.55 -23.07 -14.74
N ASN A 46 -16.35 -22.88 -15.78
CA ASN A 46 -16.97 -24.00 -16.52
C ASN A 46 -16.10 -24.45 -17.70
N GLU A 47 -16.40 -25.64 -18.25
CA GLU A 47 -15.65 -26.24 -19.35
C GLU A 47 -15.45 -25.30 -20.54
N SER A 48 -16.49 -24.59 -20.96
CA SER A 48 -16.41 -23.71 -22.14
C SER A 48 -15.49 -22.51 -21.89
N ALA A 49 -15.55 -21.91 -20.70
CA ALA A 49 -14.71 -20.79 -20.31
C ALA A 49 -13.25 -21.23 -20.14
N CYS A 50 -13.03 -22.42 -19.57
CA CYS A 50 -11.68 -23.00 -19.44
C CYS A 50 -11.02 -23.25 -20.80
N VAL A 51 -11.73 -23.90 -21.72
CA VAL A 51 -11.19 -24.19 -23.05
C VAL A 51 -10.99 -22.90 -23.86
N SER A 52 -11.89 -21.92 -23.73
CA SER A 52 -11.73 -20.61 -24.38
C SER A 52 -10.53 -19.82 -23.84
N ASN A 53 -10.12 -20.04 -22.59
CA ASN A 53 -8.91 -19.48 -22.00
C ASN A 53 -7.62 -20.17 -22.48
N GLY A 54 -7.73 -21.13 -23.39
CA GLY A 54 -6.59 -21.89 -23.91
C GLY A 54 -6.10 -22.93 -22.91
N CYS A 55 -6.96 -23.48 -22.05
CA CYS A 55 -6.58 -24.46 -21.04
C CYS A 55 -7.14 -25.85 -21.35
N CYS A 56 -6.65 -26.86 -20.64
CA CYS A 56 -7.17 -28.22 -20.64
C CYS A 56 -8.27 -28.36 -19.59
N TRP A 57 -9.34 -29.08 -19.93
CA TRP A 57 -10.44 -29.36 -19.02
C TRP A 57 -10.61 -30.87 -18.84
N ASP A 58 -10.59 -31.33 -17.58
CA ASP A 58 -10.89 -32.71 -17.21
C ASP A 58 -11.36 -32.79 -15.74
N PRO A 59 -12.63 -33.12 -15.47
CA PRO A 59 -13.14 -33.24 -14.10
C PRO A 59 -12.39 -34.29 -13.28
N SER A 60 -12.02 -33.96 -12.05
CA SER A 60 -11.29 -34.86 -11.14
C SER A 60 -12.04 -35.08 -9.82
N ASN A 61 -11.95 -36.31 -9.33
CA ASN A 61 -12.49 -36.73 -8.03
C ASN A 61 -11.43 -36.69 -6.91
N VAL A 62 -10.23 -36.18 -7.22
CA VAL A 62 -9.10 -36.06 -6.30
C VAL A 62 -9.13 -34.67 -5.66
N ASP A 63 -9.17 -34.63 -4.32
CA ASP A 63 -9.29 -33.39 -3.55
C ASP A 63 -8.11 -32.45 -3.82
N GLY A 64 -8.41 -31.19 -4.17
CA GLY A 64 -7.41 -30.16 -4.52
C GLY A 64 -6.87 -30.19 -5.96
N ALA A 65 -7.28 -31.14 -6.81
CA ALA A 65 -6.86 -31.18 -8.21
C ALA A 65 -7.74 -30.28 -9.10
N PRO A 66 -7.18 -29.29 -9.82
CA PRO A 66 -7.98 -28.37 -10.64
C PRO A 66 -8.56 -29.09 -11.87
N TRP A 67 -9.81 -28.75 -12.19
CA TRP A 67 -10.52 -29.26 -13.38
C TRP A 67 -10.12 -28.52 -14.65
N CYS A 68 -9.75 -27.24 -14.53
CA CYS A 68 -9.15 -26.42 -15.57
C CYS A 68 -7.65 -26.28 -15.32
N PHE A 69 -6.80 -26.74 -16.23
CA PHE A 69 -5.35 -26.80 -15.97
C PHE A 69 -4.53 -26.58 -17.24
N TYR A 70 -3.27 -26.21 -17.06
CA TYR A 70 -2.32 -26.07 -18.17
C TYR A 70 -1.99 -27.42 -18.80
N THR A 71 -1.53 -27.42 -20.04
CA THR A 71 -1.08 -28.64 -20.73
C THR A 71 0.08 -29.32 -19.98
N ALA A 72 0.43 -30.55 -20.36
CA ALA A 72 1.54 -31.30 -19.75
C ALA A 72 2.91 -30.57 -19.80
N SER A 73 3.08 -29.59 -20.69
CA SER A 73 4.28 -28.74 -20.78
C SER A 73 4.22 -27.48 -19.89
N GLY A 74 3.09 -27.22 -19.25
CA GLY A 74 2.87 -26.05 -18.39
C GLY A 74 2.37 -24.79 -19.11
N GLY A 75 2.20 -24.83 -20.43
CA GLY A 75 1.66 -23.71 -21.24
C GLY A 75 0.19 -23.88 -21.66
N LYS A 76 -0.37 -22.85 -22.30
CA LYS A 76 -1.74 -22.83 -22.84
C LYS A 76 -1.82 -23.60 -24.16
N THR A 77 -2.96 -24.23 -24.44
CA THR A 77 -3.27 -24.91 -25.71
C THR A 77 -3.21 -23.96 -26.93
N THR A 78 -3.26 -22.64 -26.72
CA THR A 78 -3.12 -21.61 -27.77
C THR A 78 -1.67 -21.39 -28.20
N GLU A 79 -0.70 -21.63 -27.32
CA GLU A 79 0.74 -21.49 -27.57
C GLU A 79 1.30 -22.66 -28.41
N CYS A 80 0.49 -23.70 -28.58
CA CYS A 80 0.76 -24.86 -29.40
C CYS A 80 0.66 -24.64 -30.92
N LYS A 81 0.33 -23.43 -31.37
CA LYS A 81 0.29 -23.09 -32.80
C LYS A 81 1.62 -22.45 -33.23
N SER A 82 2.40 -23.19 -34.01
CA SER A 82 3.65 -22.70 -34.60
C SER A 82 3.44 -21.50 -35.52
N SER A 83 4.23 -20.46 -35.33
CA SER A 83 4.38 -19.32 -36.25
C SER A 83 5.08 -19.74 -37.56
N GLU A 84 4.37 -19.71 -38.68
CA GLU A 84 4.94 -19.54 -40.02
C GLU A 84 4.18 -18.38 -40.69
N SER A 85 4.87 -17.31 -41.08
CA SER A 85 4.23 -16.15 -41.71
C SER A 85 3.90 -16.45 -43.18
N TYR A 86 2.62 -16.42 -43.53
CA TYR A 86 2.10 -16.60 -44.87
C TYR A 86 1.51 -15.28 -45.40
N SER A 87 1.82 -14.90 -46.64
CA SER A 87 1.20 -13.73 -47.31
C SER A 87 0.00 -14.15 -48.16
N CYS A 88 -1.11 -13.44 -48.01
CA CYS A 88 -2.35 -13.64 -48.78
C CYS A 88 -2.43 -12.84 -50.09
N GLU A 89 -1.36 -12.15 -50.47
CA GLU A 89 -1.27 -11.44 -51.74
C GLU A 89 -0.94 -12.42 -52.88
N VAL A 90 -1.99 -13.01 -53.47
CA VAL A 90 -1.91 -13.87 -54.66
C VAL A 90 -2.84 -13.30 -55.73
N ASP A 91 -2.27 -13.01 -56.91
CA ASP A 91 -3.02 -12.58 -58.10
C ASP A 91 -4.20 -13.51 -58.39
N GLU A 92 -5.36 -12.95 -58.73
CA GLU A 92 -6.61 -13.70 -58.94
C GLU A 92 -6.44 -14.91 -59.88
N SER A 93 -5.71 -14.74 -60.98
CA SER A 93 -5.48 -15.81 -61.97
C SER A 93 -4.55 -16.94 -61.48
N SER A 94 -3.86 -16.73 -60.36
CA SER A 94 -2.89 -17.66 -59.78
C SER A 94 -3.38 -18.30 -58.48
N ARG A 95 -4.62 -18.00 -58.08
CA ARG A 95 -5.26 -18.59 -56.89
C ARG A 95 -5.54 -20.07 -57.13
N THR A 96 -5.05 -20.91 -56.22
CA THR A 96 -5.29 -22.36 -56.23
C THR A 96 -6.24 -22.71 -55.09
N ASP A 97 -7.36 -23.37 -55.40
CA ASP A 97 -8.44 -23.65 -54.44
C ASP A 97 -7.92 -24.40 -53.22
N CYS A 98 -8.25 -23.87 -52.05
CA CYS A 98 -7.89 -24.39 -50.74
C CYS A 98 -9.14 -24.82 -49.94
N GLY A 99 -10.32 -24.58 -50.53
CA GLY A 99 -11.63 -24.78 -49.92
C GLY A 99 -12.42 -25.95 -50.48
N TYR A 100 -13.75 -25.89 -50.28
CA TYR A 100 -14.74 -26.72 -50.97
C TYR A 100 -15.88 -25.81 -51.44
N TYR A 101 -16.70 -26.30 -52.38
CA TYR A 101 -17.80 -25.51 -52.94
C TYR A 101 -18.80 -25.07 -51.85
N GLY A 102 -18.92 -23.75 -51.62
CA GLY A 102 -19.79 -23.16 -50.61
C GLY A 102 -19.15 -22.86 -49.25
N ILE A 103 -17.82 -23.06 -49.10
CA ILE A 103 -17.07 -22.66 -47.92
C ILE A 103 -17.15 -21.13 -47.69
N ASN A 104 -17.26 -20.70 -46.44
CA ASN A 104 -17.27 -19.27 -46.06
C ASN A 104 -15.90 -18.79 -45.58
N GLU A 105 -15.74 -17.48 -45.40
CA GLU A 105 -14.47 -16.83 -45.03
C GLU A 105 -13.86 -17.38 -43.73
N SER A 106 -14.66 -17.50 -42.68
CA SER A 106 -14.21 -18.02 -41.38
C SER A 106 -13.72 -19.46 -41.49
N GLU A 107 -14.48 -20.32 -42.19
CA GLU A 107 -14.09 -21.71 -42.44
C GLU A 107 -12.81 -21.79 -43.29
N CYS A 108 -12.64 -20.91 -44.28
CA CYS A 108 -11.45 -20.85 -45.13
C CYS A 108 -10.19 -20.49 -44.32
N VAL A 109 -10.26 -19.42 -43.52
CA VAL A 109 -9.12 -18.95 -42.71
C VAL A 109 -8.78 -19.98 -41.62
N SER A 110 -9.78 -20.65 -41.04
CA SER A 110 -9.57 -21.72 -40.05
C SER A 110 -8.79 -22.92 -40.61
N ARG A 111 -8.83 -23.13 -41.93
CA ARG A 111 -8.07 -24.17 -42.64
C ARG A 111 -6.66 -23.73 -43.03
N GLY A 112 -6.23 -22.53 -42.63
CA GLY A 112 -4.91 -21.99 -42.95
C GLY A 112 -4.80 -21.45 -44.37
N CYS A 113 -5.93 -21.13 -45.01
CA CYS A 113 -6.00 -20.59 -46.36
C CYS A 113 -6.29 -19.08 -46.33
N CYS A 114 -6.08 -18.40 -47.45
CA CYS A 114 -6.42 -16.99 -47.65
C CYS A 114 -7.81 -16.86 -48.30
N TRP A 115 -8.54 -15.82 -47.89
CA TRP A 115 -9.85 -15.49 -48.45
C TRP A 115 -9.82 -14.15 -49.15
N ALA A 116 -10.31 -14.11 -50.40
CA ALA A 116 -10.64 -12.88 -51.09
C ALA A 116 -11.64 -13.17 -52.20
N GLU A 117 -12.70 -12.36 -52.28
CA GLU A 117 -13.72 -12.53 -53.30
C GLU A 117 -13.14 -12.28 -54.70
N SER A 118 -13.73 -12.92 -55.70
CA SER A 118 -13.41 -12.71 -57.12
C SER A 118 -14.67 -12.63 -57.95
N SER A 119 -14.74 -11.61 -58.81
CA SER A 119 -15.79 -11.47 -59.83
C SER A 119 -15.56 -12.35 -61.07
N THR A 120 -14.43 -13.06 -61.14
CA THR A 120 -14.04 -13.86 -62.30
C THR A 120 -14.50 -15.32 -62.13
N SER A 121 -15.37 -15.78 -63.02
CA SER A 121 -15.97 -17.14 -62.94
C SER A 121 -14.91 -18.24 -63.01
N GLY A 122 -14.86 -19.09 -61.98
CA GLY A 122 -13.94 -20.22 -61.88
C GLY A 122 -12.68 -19.94 -61.04
N ILE A 123 -12.51 -18.73 -60.52
CA ILE A 123 -11.46 -18.39 -59.56
C ILE A 123 -11.95 -18.64 -58.13
N PRO A 124 -11.22 -19.42 -57.30
CA PRO A 124 -11.65 -19.75 -55.95
C PRO A 124 -11.45 -18.56 -54.99
N TRP A 125 -12.47 -18.31 -54.16
CA TRP A 125 -12.42 -17.26 -53.13
C TRP A 125 -11.57 -17.69 -51.93
N CYS A 126 -11.48 -19.00 -51.66
CA CYS A 126 -10.60 -19.60 -50.66
C CYS A 126 -9.38 -20.23 -51.34
N PHE A 127 -8.17 -19.72 -51.12
CA PHE A 127 -6.97 -20.13 -51.86
C PHE A 127 -5.71 -20.20 -50.99
N ASN A 128 -4.69 -20.91 -51.50
CA ASN A 128 -3.42 -21.08 -50.80
C ASN A 128 -2.55 -19.80 -50.84
N SER A 129 -1.87 -19.47 -49.73
CA SER A 129 -0.90 -18.37 -49.61
C SER A 129 0.45 -18.65 -50.31
N LYS A 130 1.22 -17.59 -50.63
CA LYS A 130 2.57 -17.71 -51.24
C LYS A 130 3.70 -17.62 -50.18
N LYS A 131 4.77 -18.40 -50.33
CA LYS A 131 5.99 -18.36 -49.49
C LYS A 131 7.00 -17.31 -50.02
N ASN A 132 7.56 -16.46 -49.14
CA ASN A 132 8.51 -15.39 -49.50
C ASN A 132 9.99 -15.76 -49.29
N VAL A 133 10.88 -15.27 -50.18
CA VAL A 133 12.35 -15.20 -50.08
C VAL A 133 12.80 -13.84 -50.66
N ASN A 134 13.65 -13.07 -49.98
CA ASN A 134 14.17 -11.74 -50.38
C ASN A 134 15.58 -11.79 -51.03
N PRO A 135 16.00 -10.81 -51.88
CA PRO A 135 16.77 -9.60 -51.45
C PRO A 135 16.61 -8.26 -52.28
N GLU A 136 17.15 -7.14 -51.72
CA GLU A 136 17.23 -5.67 -52.09
C GLU A 136 18.02 -5.27 -53.40
N PRO A 137 18.29 -3.97 -53.81
CA PRO A 137 18.09 -2.58 -53.24
C PRO A 137 17.62 -1.43 -54.23
N SER A 138 17.59 -0.16 -53.72
CA SER A 138 17.12 1.18 -54.21
C SER A 138 17.93 1.90 -55.34
N PRO A 139 17.43 3.02 -55.96
CA PRO A 139 18.21 4.29 -55.93
C PRO A 139 17.46 5.67 -55.84
N GLU A 140 18.13 6.60 -55.13
CA GLU A 140 18.37 8.08 -55.24
C GLU A 140 17.29 9.20 -55.23
N PRO A 141 17.55 10.33 -54.48
CA PRO A 141 16.95 11.67 -54.64
C PRO A 141 17.96 12.78 -55.07
N THR A 142 17.46 13.94 -55.50
CA THR A 142 18.24 15.19 -55.80
C THR A 142 17.46 16.47 -55.32
N PRO A 143 18.00 17.71 -55.38
CA PRO A 143 18.62 18.40 -54.23
C PRO A 143 18.12 19.85 -54.01
N ASP A 144 18.52 20.55 -52.94
CA ASP A 144 18.68 22.02 -52.89
C ASP A 144 19.43 22.52 -51.61
N PRO A 145 19.85 23.82 -51.47
CA PRO A 145 21.26 24.21 -51.45
C PRO A 145 21.78 24.89 -50.16
N GLU A 146 23.09 25.25 -50.21
CA GLU A 146 24.03 25.78 -49.21
C GLU A 146 23.56 26.92 -48.26
N PRO A 147 24.27 27.05 -47.11
CA PRO A 147 25.03 28.29 -46.87
C PRO A 147 26.46 28.08 -46.31
N THR A 148 27.32 29.06 -46.56
CA THR A 148 28.68 29.29 -45.99
C THR A 148 28.65 30.50 -45.01
N PRO A 149 29.73 30.87 -44.26
CA PRO A 149 30.91 30.13 -43.77
C PRO A 149 31.18 30.26 -42.24
N ASP A 150 32.12 29.41 -41.82
CA ASP A 150 32.80 29.12 -40.54
C ASP A 150 33.37 30.30 -39.70
N PRO A 151 33.61 30.11 -38.38
CA PRO A 151 35.01 29.99 -37.96
C PRO A 151 35.27 29.04 -36.76
N GLU A 152 35.90 27.89 -37.03
CA GLU A 152 37.14 27.40 -36.43
C GLU A 152 37.52 26.09 -37.15
N SER A 153 38.56 26.11 -37.97
CA SER A 153 38.93 24.94 -38.79
C SER A 153 39.47 23.81 -37.90
N LYS A 154 38.63 22.80 -37.64
CA LYS A 154 39.01 21.52 -37.02
C LYS A 154 40.12 20.85 -37.85
N ASN A 155 41.19 20.41 -37.19
CA ASN A 155 42.31 19.74 -37.86
C ASN A 155 42.05 18.21 -37.91
N CYS A 156 41.26 17.79 -38.89
CA CYS A 156 40.80 16.41 -39.02
C CYS A 156 41.81 15.53 -39.79
N PRO A 157 42.14 14.32 -39.31
CA PRO A 157 43.01 13.40 -40.05
C PRO A 157 42.37 12.96 -41.37
N ALA A 158 43.05 13.21 -42.49
CA ALA A 158 42.60 12.80 -43.83
C ALA A 158 42.79 11.29 -44.09
N ASP A 159 43.69 10.63 -43.35
CA ASP A 159 43.99 9.22 -43.50
C ASP A 159 43.06 8.35 -42.64
N GLU A 160 42.31 7.45 -43.28
CA GLU A 160 41.29 6.58 -42.64
C GLU A 160 41.86 5.73 -41.50
N LYS A 161 43.12 5.30 -41.60
CA LYS A 161 43.75 4.44 -40.61
C LYS A 161 44.13 5.15 -39.31
N SER A 162 44.07 6.47 -39.30
CA SER A 162 44.40 7.30 -38.13
C SER A 162 43.17 7.85 -37.41
N ARG A 163 41.96 7.45 -37.84
CA ARG A 163 40.69 7.87 -37.24
C ARG A 163 40.40 7.06 -35.98
N VAL A 164 40.15 7.74 -34.87
CA VAL A 164 39.78 7.14 -33.59
C VAL A 164 38.35 7.54 -33.28
N ASP A 165 37.47 6.56 -33.03
CA ASP A 165 36.03 6.78 -32.87
C ASP A 165 35.74 7.80 -31.76
N CYS A 166 34.87 8.74 -32.08
CA CYS A 166 34.46 9.85 -31.22
C CYS A 166 32.93 9.86 -31.02
N GLY A 167 32.23 8.83 -31.50
CA GLY A 167 30.79 8.68 -31.36
C GLY A 167 30.39 7.23 -31.05
N TYR A 168 29.12 6.91 -31.30
CA TYR A 168 28.53 5.59 -31.10
C TYR A 168 27.91 5.05 -32.41
N ILE A 169 27.61 3.75 -32.45
CA ILE A 169 27.08 3.09 -33.65
C ILE A 169 25.74 3.72 -34.06
N GLY A 170 25.67 4.28 -35.28
CA GLY A 170 24.49 4.96 -35.81
C GLY A 170 24.43 6.48 -35.52
N VAL A 171 25.49 7.07 -34.95
CA VAL A 171 25.60 8.52 -34.74
C VAL A 171 25.49 9.27 -36.07
N THR A 172 24.67 10.33 -36.12
CA THR A 172 24.52 11.14 -37.34
C THR A 172 25.65 12.17 -37.46
N LYS A 173 25.96 12.62 -38.68
CA LYS A 173 26.94 13.68 -38.93
C LYS A 173 26.75 14.91 -38.03
N ARG A 174 25.51 15.34 -37.85
CA ARG A 174 25.16 16.52 -37.04
C ARG A 174 25.47 16.29 -35.55
N GLN A 175 25.19 15.10 -35.03
CA GLN A 175 25.49 14.73 -33.64
C GLN A 175 27.01 14.61 -33.41
N CYS A 176 27.74 14.03 -34.37
CA CYS A 176 29.19 13.95 -34.33
C CYS A 176 29.87 15.32 -34.32
N GLU A 177 29.45 16.22 -35.21
CA GLU A 177 30.05 17.55 -35.31
C GLU A 177 29.70 18.43 -34.10
N ALA A 178 28.49 18.27 -33.53
CA ALA A 178 28.04 18.93 -32.30
C ALA A 178 28.81 18.47 -31.05
N ALA A 179 29.32 17.24 -31.03
CA ALA A 179 30.18 16.71 -29.96
C ALA A 179 31.64 17.21 -30.06
N GLY A 180 31.94 18.11 -31.00
CA GLY A 180 33.30 18.62 -31.19
C GLY A 180 34.22 17.67 -31.97
N CYS A 181 33.69 16.61 -32.59
CA CYS A 181 34.43 15.62 -33.37
C CYS A 181 34.48 15.97 -34.88
N CYS A 182 35.27 15.22 -35.64
CA CYS A 182 35.35 15.24 -37.10
C CYS A 182 34.45 14.16 -37.72
N TRP A 183 33.83 14.46 -38.87
CA TRP A 183 33.03 13.48 -39.62
C TRP A 183 33.57 13.27 -41.04
N ALA A 184 33.76 12.01 -41.41
CA ALA A 184 34.03 11.60 -42.79
C ALA A 184 33.63 10.14 -42.99
N GLU A 185 32.85 9.88 -44.03
CA GLU A 185 32.44 8.54 -44.42
C GLU A 185 33.65 7.70 -44.85
N SER A 186 33.54 6.39 -44.69
CA SER A 186 34.54 5.40 -45.09
C SER A 186 33.81 4.17 -45.64
N GLU A 187 34.28 3.68 -46.78
CA GLU A 187 33.81 2.42 -47.40
C GLU A 187 34.55 1.20 -46.83
N THR A 188 35.53 1.41 -45.95
CA THR A 188 36.29 0.36 -45.27
C THR A 188 35.61 -0.03 -43.96
N ASP A 189 35.21 -1.30 -43.84
CA ASP A 189 34.56 -1.85 -42.63
C ASP A 189 35.42 -1.68 -41.37
N GLY A 190 34.81 -1.15 -40.31
CA GLY A 190 35.45 -0.94 -39.00
C GLY A 190 36.16 0.41 -38.83
N ILE A 191 36.17 1.29 -39.84
CA ILE A 191 36.68 2.65 -39.71
C ILE A 191 35.53 3.60 -39.31
N PRO A 192 35.64 4.33 -38.18
CA PRO A 192 34.55 5.14 -37.67
C PRO A 192 34.32 6.39 -38.53
N TRP A 193 33.04 6.68 -38.79
CA TRP A 193 32.64 7.86 -39.54
C TRP A 193 32.70 9.14 -38.70
N CYS A 194 32.59 9.01 -37.38
CA CYS A 194 32.79 10.07 -36.40
C CYS A 194 34.10 9.85 -35.63
N PHE A 195 35.04 10.79 -35.65
CA PHE A 195 36.38 10.58 -35.10
C PHE A 195 37.02 11.84 -34.51
N ASN A 196 38.01 11.64 -33.64
CA ASN A 196 38.71 12.71 -32.93
C ASN A 196 39.56 13.60 -33.84
N GLU A 197 39.82 14.83 -33.41
CA GLU A 197 40.83 15.70 -33.99
C GLU A 197 42.25 15.19 -33.70
N VAL A 198 43.21 15.53 -34.57
CA VAL A 198 44.61 15.12 -34.40
C VAL A 198 45.17 15.68 -33.09
N GLY A 199 45.49 14.81 -32.13
CA GLY A 199 46.21 15.15 -30.89
C GLY A 199 45.38 15.26 -29.61
N LYS A 200 44.10 14.88 -29.62
CA LYS A 200 43.24 14.83 -28.42
C LYS A 200 43.21 13.40 -27.84
N ASP A 201 44.27 12.98 -27.17
CA ASP A 201 44.34 11.68 -26.48
C ASP A 201 43.75 11.80 -25.06
N ILE A 202 42.62 11.14 -24.81
CA ILE A 202 42.17 10.79 -23.44
C ILE A 202 42.82 9.45 -23.12
N HIS A 203 43.78 9.45 -22.18
CA HIS A 203 44.29 8.23 -21.57
C HIS A 203 43.19 7.61 -20.69
N ILE A 204 42.42 6.67 -21.24
CA ILE A 204 41.69 5.68 -20.46
C ILE A 204 42.65 4.50 -20.29
N GLU A 205 43.12 4.26 -19.06
CA GLU A 205 43.76 2.98 -18.74
C GLU A 205 42.72 1.87 -18.97
N LYS A 206 42.92 1.08 -20.02
CA LYS A 206 42.04 -0.04 -20.34
C LYS A 206 42.33 -1.14 -19.34
N GLU A 207 41.39 -1.50 -18.48
CA GLU A 207 41.52 -2.74 -17.71
C GLU A 207 41.48 -3.95 -18.65
N GLY A 208 42.30 -4.97 -18.37
CA GLY A 208 42.33 -6.18 -19.19
C GLY A 208 41.16 -7.12 -18.94
N ILE A 209 40.94 -8.07 -19.86
CA ILE A 209 39.80 -9.00 -19.80
C ILE A 209 39.90 -9.87 -18.55
N THR A 210 38.85 -9.92 -17.72
CA THR A 210 38.79 -10.79 -16.54
C THR A 210 37.86 -11.98 -16.78
N VAL A 211 38.38 -13.20 -16.63
CA VAL A 211 37.57 -14.42 -16.69
C VAL A 211 37.34 -14.98 -15.29
N ARG A 212 36.08 -15.32 -14.98
CA ARG A 212 35.71 -15.97 -13.72
C ARG A 212 35.07 -17.33 -13.97
N PHE A 213 35.39 -18.33 -13.14
CA PHE A 213 34.86 -19.68 -13.28
C PHE A 213 34.44 -20.29 -11.94
N GLN A 214 33.22 -20.80 -11.88
CA GLN A 214 32.72 -21.50 -10.70
C GLN A 214 33.25 -22.94 -10.67
N LYS A 215 34.00 -23.28 -9.62
CA LYS A 215 34.59 -24.60 -9.43
C LYS A 215 33.51 -25.66 -9.26
N PRO A 216 33.46 -26.69 -10.12
CA PRO A 216 32.52 -27.79 -10.01
C PRO A 216 32.77 -28.64 -8.76
N TYR A 217 31.71 -29.28 -8.26
CA TYR A 217 31.81 -30.26 -7.19
C TYR A 217 32.73 -31.44 -7.60
N GLY A 218 33.79 -31.68 -6.82
CA GLY A 218 34.77 -32.74 -7.07
C GLY A 218 36.10 -32.26 -7.67
N TRP A 219 36.19 -31.02 -8.17
CA TRP A 219 37.46 -30.43 -8.58
C TRP A 219 38.23 -29.93 -7.35
N SER A 220 39.53 -30.23 -7.28
CA SER A 220 40.39 -29.78 -6.17
C SER A 220 40.78 -28.31 -6.29
N THR A 221 40.99 -27.83 -7.52
CA THR A 221 41.37 -26.45 -7.87
C THR A 221 40.87 -26.10 -9.28
N VAL A 222 41.01 -24.84 -9.70
CA VAL A 222 40.78 -24.40 -11.09
C VAL A 222 42.09 -23.88 -11.68
N ASN A 223 42.55 -24.53 -12.74
CA ASN A 223 43.62 -24.05 -13.62
C ASN A 223 43.03 -23.44 -14.89
N LEU A 224 43.71 -22.43 -15.41
CA LEU A 224 43.39 -21.76 -16.66
C LEU A 224 44.47 -22.03 -17.71
N TRP A 225 44.02 -22.43 -18.89
CA TRP A 225 44.79 -22.45 -20.12
C TRP A 225 44.18 -21.44 -21.09
N ALA A 226 44.98 -20.54 -21.65
CA ALA A 226 44.48 -19.49 -22.54
C ALA A 226 45.38 -19.26 -23.76
N TRP A 227 44.76 -18.97 -24.90
CA TRP A 227 45.41 -18.70 -26.17
C TRP A 227 44.70 -17.60 -26.94
N ASP A 228 45.43 -16.94 -27.85
CA ASP A 228 44.87 -15.93 -28.74
C ASP A 228 44.21 -16.56 -29.99
N ASP A 229 43.70 -15.72 -30.90
CA ASP A 229 43.05 -16.17 -32.15
C ASP A 229 44.05 -16.76 -33.17
N GLU A 230 45.36 -16.67 -32.92
CA GLU A 230 46.43 -17.25 -33.73
C GLU A 230 46.99 -18.57 -33.12
N ASP A 231 46.30 -19.13 -32.11
CA ASP A 231 46.71 -20.32 -31.36
C ASP A 231 48.03 -20.16 -30.56
N ASN A 232 48.47 -18.92 -30.29
CA ASN A 232 49.58 -18.68 -29.39
C ASN A 232 49.10 -18.77 -27.93
N ASN A 233 49.81 -19.54 -27.10
CA ASN A 233 49.53 -19.58 -25.67
C ASN A 233 49.86 -18.22 -25.03
N ILE A 234 48.86 -17.60 -24.42
CA ILE A 234 49.02 -16.31 -23.72
C ILE A 234 48.95 -16.48 -22.19
N TYR A 235 48.44 -17.61 -21.70
CA TYR A 235 48.50 -17.96 -20.28
C TYR A 235 48.50 -19.47 -20.05
N GLY A 236 49.38 -19.91 -19.14
CA GLY A 236 49.57 -21.32 -18.81
C GLY A 236 50.55 -22.01 -19.77
N GLU A 237 51.84 -21.72 -19.68
CA GLU A 237 52.87 -22.17 -20.63
C GLU A 237 53.01 -23.71 -20.80
N VAL A 238 52.54 -24.51 -19.83
CA VAL A 238 52.65 -25.99 -19.82
C VAL A 238 51.36 -26.62 -19.33
N TRP A 239 50.87 -27.64 -20.04
CA TRP A 239 49.61 -28.32 -19.68
C TRP A 239 49.71 -28.94 -18.27
N PRO A 240 48.72 -28.74 -17.38
CA PRO A 240 47.35 -28.28 -17.63
C PRO A 240 47.09 -26.79 -17.34
N GLY A 241 48.07 -25.91 -17.55
CA GLY A 241 47.93 -24.47 -17.30
C GLY A 241 48.31 -24.07 -15.88
N LYS A 242 47.99 -22.83 -15.48
CA LYS A 242 48.30 -22.28 -14.15
C LYS A 242 47.04 -22.16 -13.30
N THR A 243 47.14 -22.48 -12.01
CA THR A 243 46.06 -22.26 -11.04
C THR A 243 45.75 -20.76 -10.95
N ILE A 244 44.46 -20.42 -11.05
CA ILE A 244 43.98 -19.04 -10.99
C ILE A 244 43.48 -18.68 -9.57
N ASN A 245 43.21 -17.40 -9.31
CA ASN A 245 42.98 -16.89 -7.96
C ASN A 245 41.61 -17.34 -7.43
N ASP A 246 41.56 -17.94 -6.24
CA ASP A 246 40.29 -18.21 -5.53
C ASP A 246 39.73 -16.89 -4.97
N ILE A 247 38.49 -16.57 -5.31
CA ILE A 247 37.81 -15.33 -4.90
C ILE A 247 36.65 -15.56 -3.92
N GLY A 248 36.51 -16.78 -3.38
CA GLY A 248 35.44 -17.12 -2.44
C GLY A 248 34.20 -17.75 -3.10
N ASP A 249 33.34 -18.36 -2.29
CA ASP A 249 32.07 -19.00 -2.70
C ASP A 249 32.18 -19.98 -3.88
N GLY A 250 33.35 -20.61 -4.03
CA GLY A 250 33.64 -21.56 -5.09
C GLY A 250 34.02 -20.94 -6.43
N TRP A 251 34.30 -19.64 -6.50
CA TRP A 251 34.66 -18.93 -7.72
C TRP A 251 36.16 -18.64 -7.82
N TYR A 252 36.68 -18.69 -9.05
CA TYR A 252 38.09 -18.44 -9.37
C TYR A 252 38.22 -17.41 -10.49
N SER A 253 39.24 -16.54 -10.45
CA SER A 253 39.42 -15.45 -11.41
C SER A 253 40.85 -15.28 -11.92
N TYR A 254 40.97 -14.76 -13.14
CA TYR A 254 42.22 -14.26 -13.70
C TYR A 254 41.96 -13.08 -14.65
N THR A 255 42.78 -12.04 -14.52
CA THR A 255 42.75 -10.84 -15.37
C THR A 255 43.93 -10.86 -16.31
N PHE A 256 43.66 -10.82 -17.61
CA PHE A 256 44.67 -10.72 -18.65
C PHE A 256 45.26 -9.30 -18.72
N PRO A 257 46.48 -9.12 -19.25
CA PRO A 257 47.02 -7.79 -19.56
C PRO A 257 46.09 -6.97 -20.47
N SER A 258 46.13 -5.64 -20.33
CA SER A 258 45.25 -4.67 -21.01
C SER A 258 45.35 -4.66 -22.54
N ASP A 259 46.43 -5.22 -23.10
CA ASP A 259 46.66 -5.37 -24.54
C ASP A 259 45.96 -6.61 -25.14
N VAL A 260 45.39 -7.49 -24.32
CA VAL A 260 44.60 -8.64 -24.77
C VAL A 260 43.17 -8.18 -25.11
N SER A 261 42.82 -8.18 -26.39
CA SER A 261 41.52 -7.71 -26.91
C SER A 261 40.48 -8.82 -27.15
N SER A 262 40.94 -10.07 -27.25
CA SER A 262 40.15 -11.30 -27.28
C SER A 262 40.99 -12.42 -26.68
N VAL A 263 40.34 -13.40 -26.06
CA VAL A 263 41.03 -14.60 -25.56
C VAL A 263 40.16 -15.84 -25.69
N ASN A 264 40.79 -16.96 -26.01
CA ASN A 264 40.22 -18.29 -25.94
C ASN A 264 40.69 -18.95 -24.64
N VAL A 265 39.77 -19.50 -23.84
CA VAL A 265 40.06 -20.04 -22.51
C VAL A 265 39.51 -21.45 -22.31
N LEU A 266 40.21 -22.21 -21.48
CA LEU A 266 39.79 -23.53 -21.00
C LEU A 266 40.13 -23.67 -19.51
N PHE A 267 39.18 -24.17 -18.73
CA PHE A 267 39.32 -24.40 -17.29
C PHE A 267 39.49 -25.90 -17.00
N ASN A 268 40.31 -26.28 -16.03
CA ASN A 268 40.54 -27.69 -15.66
C ASN A 268 41.01 -27.85 -14.20
N ASP A 269 40.97 -29.07 -13.65
CA ASP A 269 41.58 -29.41 -12.34
C ASP A 269 42.87 -30.26 -12.47
N GLY A 270 43.36 -30.43 -13.69
CA GLY A 270 44.46 -31.31 -14.06
C GLY A 270 44.07 -32.73 -14.45
N ASN A 271 42.85 -33.19 -14.14
CA ASN A 271 42.32 -34.50 -14.56
C ASN A 271 41.07 -34.37 -15.44
N ASN A 272 40.25 -33.36 -15.18
CA ASN A 272 39.02 -33.01 -15.88
C ASN A 272 39.15 -31.60 -16.46
N GLN A 273 38.52 -31.35 -17.60
CA GLN A 273 38.56 -30.05 -18.27
C GLN A 273 37.21 -29.65 -18.85
N THR A 274 37.01 -28.35 -19.04
CA THR A 274 35.90 -27.80 -19.81
C THR A 274 36.12 -28.00 -21.31
N LYS A 275 35.07 -27.74 -22.10
CA LYS A 275 35.24 -27.42 -23.53
C LYS A 275 35.90 -26.06 -23.69
N ASP A 276 36.49 -25.82 -24.85
CA ASP A 276 37.09 -24.55 -25.23
C ASP A 276 36.01 -23.46 -25.26
N ILE A 277 36.31 -22.32 -24.64
CA ILE A 277 35.49 -21.12 -24.65
C ILE A 277 36.21 -20.12 -25.53
N THR A 278 35.67 -19.87 -26.71
CA THR A 278 36.35 -19.04 -27.70
C THR A 278 35.81 -17.62 -27.75
N ASN A 279 36.64 -16.69 -28.23
CA ASN A 279 36.27 -15.32 -28.55
C ASN A 279 35.73 -14.50 -27.36
N VAL A 280 36.35 -14.65 -26.18
CA VAL A 280 36.02 -13.85 -25.00
C VAL A 280 36.61 -12.46 -25.18
N LYS A 281 35.77 -11.48 -25.51
CA LYS A 281 36.18 -10.08 -25.78
C LYS A 281 35.93 -9.10 -24.62
N SER A 282 35.26 -9.56 -23.57
CA SER A 282 34.92 -8.77 -22.40
C SER A 282 34.97 -9.63 -21.14
N SER A 283 35.16 -9.01 -19.98
CA SER A 283 35.11 -9.72 -18.70
C SER A 283 33.83 -10.55 -18.60
N SER A 284 33.97 -11.82 -18.25
CA SER A 284 32.90 -12.82 -18.37
C SER A 284 33.01 -13.91 -17.30
N CYS A 285 31.86 -14.42 -16.89
CA CYS A 285 31.73 -15.42 -15.83
C CYS A 285 31.13 -16.70 -16.38
N PHE A 286 31.67 -17.84 -15.93
CA PHE A 286 31.40 -19.14 -16.50
C PHE A 286 31.14 -20.18 -15.42
N LYS A 287 30.22 -21.11 -15.67
CA LYS A 287 29.98 -22.28 -14.80
C LYS A 287 29.73 -23.53 -15.63
N LEU A 288 29.98 -24.70 -15.03
CA LEU A 288 29.66 -25.99 -15.65
C LEU A 288 28.22 -26.41 -15.31
N VAL A 289 27.42 -26.66 -16.34
CA VAL A 289 26.08 -27.25 -16.22
C VAL A 289 26.10 -28.58 -16.99
N GLY A 290 26.27 -29.68 -16.25
CA GLY A 290 26.66 -30.97 -16.86
C GLY A 290 28.07 -30.87 -17.47
N ASP A 291 28.22 -31.29 -18.73
CA ASP A 291 29.50 -31.24 -19.46
C ASP A 291 29.68 -29.97 -20.31
N ASN A 292 28.76 -29.00 -20.22
CA ASN A 292 28.82 -27.76 -21.00
C ASN A 292 29.17 -26.56 -20.12
N VAL A 293 30.02 -25.67 -20.65
CA VAL A 293 30.28 -24.37 -20.04
C VAL A 293 29.18 -23.40 -20.47
N MET A 294 28.55 -22.77 -19.49
CA MET A 294 27.57 -21.71 -19.70
C MET A 294 28.19 -20.38 -19.24
N LYS A 295 28.06 -19.33 -20.05
CA LYS A 295 28.24 -17.96 -19.56
C LYS A 295 27.07 -17.63 -18.63
N THR A 296 27.35 -16.93 -17.53
CA THR A 296 26.38 -16.61 -16.48
C THR A 296 26.62 -15.19 -16.00
N ASP A 297 25.54 -14.49 -15.64
CA ASP A 297 25.61 -13.13 -15.10
C ASP A 297 25.91 -13.15 -13.58
N ASP A 298 25.59 -14.26 -12.91
CA ASP A 298 26.12 -14.59 -11.58
C ASP A 298 27.62 -14.90 -11.68
N CYS A 299 28.45 -13.98 -11.21
CA CYS A 299 29.91 -14.06 -11.21
C CYS A 299 30.51 -14.58 -9.88
N GLY A 300 29.68 -15.05 -8.95
CA GLY A 300 30.13 -15.28 -7.58
C GLY A 300 30.37 -14.02 -6.78
N LEU A 301 30.01 -12.88 -7.36
CA LEU A 301 29.83 -11.62 -6.65
C LEU A 301 28.39 -11.63 -6.17
N GLY A 302 28.11 -12.33 -5.06
CA GLY A 302 26.81 -12.16 -4.42
C GLY A 302 26.56 -10.68 -4.09
N PRO A 303 25.34 -10.31 -3.67
CA PRO A 303 25.05 -8.97 -3.13
C PRO A 303 25.92 -8.56 -1.92
N SER A 304 26.84 -9.44 -1.46
CA SER A 304 27.88 -9.15 -0.47
C SER A 304 29.00 -8.19 -0.94
N GLY A 305 28.96 -7.71 -2.18
CA GLY A 305 29.94 -6.78 -2.74
C GLY A 305 29.56 -5.30 -2.75
N CYS A 306 28.25 -4.99 -2.74
CA CYS A 306 27.73 -3.62 -2.83
C CYS A 306 27.82 -2.94 -1.48
N SER A 307 28.75 -2.00 -1.31
CA SER A 307 28.88 -1.33 -0.04
C SER A 307 29.53 0.03 -0.23
N TYR A 308 28.96 1.03 0.43
CA TYR A 308 29.58 2.35 0.50
C TYR A 308 30.61 2.40 1.62
N THR A 309 31.70 3.14 1.40
CA THR A 309 32.66 3.49 2.45
C THR A 309 32.33 4.87 2.99
N ILE A 310 32.39 5.01 4.31
CA ILE A 310 32.15 6.28 5.02
C ILE A 310 33.38 7.16 4.83
N THR A 311 33.18 8.39 4.36
CA THR A 311 34.24 9.39 4.18
C THR A 311 33.77 10.77 4.67
N ASP A 312 34.71 11.67 5.01
CA ASP A 312 34.42 13.02 5.53
C ASP A 312 33.44 13.01 6.74
N LEU A 313 33.54 11.99 7.59
CA LEU A 313 32.68 11.88 8.78
C LEU A 313 32.92 13.04 9.75
N LYS A 314 31.85 13.75 10.09
CA LYS A 314 31.80 14.79 11.12
C LYS A 314 30.74 14.41 12.14
N THR A 315 31.13 14.37 13.41
CA THR A 315 30.23 14.06 14.53
C THR A 315 30.11 15.28 15.44
N SER A 316 28.89 15.49 15.94
CA SER A 316 28.53 16.54 16.89
C SER A 316 27.58 15.98 17.95
N GLU A 317 27.25 16.78 18.98
CA GLU A 317 26.26 16.39 19.99
C GLU A 317 24.85 16.24 19.39
N SER A 318 24.55 16.94 18.29
CA SER A 318 23.23 16.93 17.63
C SER A 318 23.11 15.92 16.49
N GLY A 319 24.17 15.17 16.17
CA GLY A 319 24.15 14.22 15.06
C GLY A 319 25.46 14.07 14.30
N MET A 320 25.38 13.53 13.10
CA MET A 320 26.50 13.21 12.22
C MET A 320 26.23 13.63 10.78
N THR A 321 27.29 13.95 10.04
CA THR A 321 27.25 14.08 8.58
C THR A 321 28.43 13.33 7.98
N ALA A 322 28.26 12.70 6.82
CA ALA A 322 29.33 12.03 6.09
C ALA A 322 29.04 12.02 4.59
N VAL A 323 30.01 11.60 3.80
CA VAL A 323 29.85 11.21 2.40
C VAL A 323 30.00 9.69 2.32
N LEU A 324 29.05 9.02 1.69
CA LEU A 324 29.11 7.59 1.41
C LEU A 324 29.65 7.43 -0.02
N ASP A 325 30.82 6.81 -0.17
CA ASP A 325 31.52 6.63 -1.46
C ASP A 325 31.47 5.16 -1.89
N LEU A 326 30.93 4.90 -3.08
CA LEU A 326 30.84 3.54 -3.63
C LEU A 326 32.20 3.13 -4.22
N GLU A 327 33.06 2.51 -3.42
CA GLU A 327 34.41 2.08 -3.84
C GLU A 327 34.36 1.05 -4.98
N ASP A 328 34.97 1.34 -6.15
CA ASP A 328 35.39 0.47 -7.28
C ASP A 328 34.54 -0.80 -7.59
N ARG A 329 33.27 -0.80 -7.19
CA ARG A 329 32.37 -1.95 -7.23
C ARG A 329 31.02 -1.50 -7.71
N ILE A 330 30.48 -2.29 -8.61
CA ILE A 330 29.20 -2.05 -9.26
C ILE A 330 28.20 -3.04 -8.66
N CYS A 331 27.12 -2.51 -8.10
CA CYS A 331 25.98 -3.30 -7.64
C CYS A 331 25.06 -3.57 -8.83
N GLU A 332 24.73 -2.50 -9.58
CA GLU A 332 23.85 -2.45 -10.77
C GLU A 332 22.78 -3.55 -10.77
N LYS A 333 22.06 -3.67 -9.66
CA LYS A 333 21.07 -4.73 -9.47
C LYS A 333 19.91 -4.54 -10.41
N TYR A 334 19.45 -3.31 -10.58
CA TYR A 334 18.34 -2.95 -11.46
C TYR A 334 18.63 -1.72 -12.34
N ASP A 335 19.30 -0.69 -11.82
CA ASP A 335 19.76 0.51 -12.53
C ASP A 335 21.21 0.86 -12.16
N ILE A 336 21.72 1.99 -12.63
CA ILE A 336 23.04 2.49 -12.27
C ILE A 336 23.09 2.92 -10.79
N ASP A 337 24.16 2.53 -10.12
CA ASP A 337 24.46 2.99 -8.76
C ASP A 337 24.81 4.48 -8.74
N ILE A 338 24.51 5.13 -7.62
CA ILE A 338 24.90 6.51 -7.38
C ILE A 338 26.25 6.53 -6.66
N PRO A 339 27.32 7.07 -7.25
CA PRO A 339 28.68 6.88 -6.72
C PRO A 339 28.91 7.57 -5.38
N LYS A 340 28.22 8.68 -5.11
CA LYS A 340 28.39 9.48 -3.90
C LYS A 340 27.06 9.93 -3.32
N LEU A 341 26.87 9.64 -2.04
CA LEU A 341 25.69 10.04 -1.28
C LEU A 341 26.09 10.95 -0.12
N ASP A 342 25.29 11.98 0.12
CA ASP A 342 25.32 12.74 1.35
C ASP A 342 24.55 11.99 2.43
N PHE A 343 25.18 11.77 3.57
CA PHE A 343 24.61 11.15 4.74
C PHE A 343 24.44 12.19 5.85
N GLN A 344 23.26 12.21 6.47
CA GLN A 344 22.99 12.96 7.68
C GLN A 344 22.26 12.08 8.69
N ALA A 345 22.73 12.06 9.94
CA ALA A 345 21.99 11.57 11.08
C ALA A 345 21.72 12.72 12.04
N LYS A 346 20.46 12.95 12.39
CA LYS A 346 20.03 13.97 13.34
C LYS A 346 19.51 13.29 14.60
N PHE A 347 20.05 13.70 15.75
CA PHE A 347 19.58 13.25 17.06
C PHE A 347 18.47 14.19 17.52
N GLU A 348 17.28 14.01 16.95
CA GLU A 348 16.14 14.92 17.12
C GLU A 348 15.62 14.96 18.55
N THR A 349 15.53 13.80 19.21
CA THR A 349 15.13 13.68 20.62
C THR A 349 15.91 12.56 21.29
N ASN A 350 15.74 12.40 22.60
CA ASN A 350 16.26 11.28 23.35
C ASN A 350 15.76 9.92 22.84
N ASP A 351 14.65 9.84 22.11
CA ASP A 351 13.98 8.61 21.69
C ASP A 351 13.66 8.53 20.18
N ARG A 352 14.11 9.52 19.39
CA ARG A 352 13.89 9.61 17.94
C ARG A 352 15.19 9.96 17.22
N LEU A 353 15.61 9.03 16.36
CA LEU A 353 16.76 9.20 15.46
C LEU A 353 16.24 9.37 14.03
N HIS A 354 16.69 10.42 13.35
CA HIS A 354 16.40 10.69 11.96
C HIS A 354 17.67 10.49 11.11
N ILE A 355 17.60 9.68 10.06
CA ILE A 355 18.70 9.44 9.12
C ILE A 355 18.20 9.80 7.73
N HIS A 356 18.91 10.71 7.06
CA HIS A 356 18.65 11.12 5.69
C HIS A 356 19.86 10.79 4.81
N ILE A 357 19.61 10.16 3.66
CA ILE A 357 20.63 9.78 2.68
C ILE A 357 20.12 10.09 1.28
N GLN A 358 20.87 10.89 0.53
CA GLN A 358 20.52 11.36 -0.81
C GLN A 358 21.77 11.46 -1.71
N PRO A 359 21.63 11.60 -3.03
CA PRO A 359 22.76 11.89 -3.91
C PRO A 359 23.47 13.21 -3.56
N THR A 360 24.80 13.24 -3.60
CA THR A 360 25.56 14.49 -3.42
C THR A 360 25.35 15.46 -4.58
N ASP A 361 25.06 14.96 -5.79
CA ASP A 361 24.81 15.76 -7.00
C ASP A 361 23.34 15.67 -7.42
N ILE A 362 22.44 16.23 -6.60
CA ILE A 362 21.00 16.11 -6.82
C ILE A 362 20.52 16.73 -8.16
N GLU A 363 21.28 17.67 -8.73
CA GLU A 363 20.95 18.28 -10.03
C GLU A 363 21.00 17.26 -11.18
N ASP A 364 21.90 16.27 -11.09
CA ASP A 364 22.03 15.17 -12.06
C ASP A 364 21.03 14.02 -11.82
N TYR A 365 20.32 14.03 -10.69
CA TYR A 365 19.33 13.03 -10.27
C TYR A 365 17.99 13.65 -9.85
N PRO A 366 17.28 14.37 -10.75
CA PRO A 366 16.12 15.22 -10.38
C PRO A 366 14.88 14.47 -9.90
N HIS A 367 14.87 13.13 -9.92
CA HIS A 367 13.78 12.28 -9.41
C HIS A 367 14.17 11.49 -8.15
N ASN A 368 15.39 11.71 -7.62
CA ASN A 368 15.75 11.30 -6.27
C ASN A 368 15.34 12.41 -5.29
N VAL A 369 14.02 12.62 -5.21
CA VAL A 369 13.41 13.71 -4.43
C VAL A 369 12.83 13.20 -3.12
N ASP A 370 12.89 14.07 -2.11
CA ASP A 370 12.15 13.87 -0.87
C ASP A 370 10.67 14.21 -1.08
N VAL A 371 9.85 13.81 -0.11
CA VAL A 371 8.43 14.19 -0.09
C VAL A 371 8.30 15.73 -0.07
N PRO A 372 7.49 16.34 -0.97
CA PRO A 372 7.30 17.79 -1.02
C PRO A 372 6.94 18.43 0.32
N GLU A 373 7.47 19.65 0.57
CA GLU A 373 7.26 20.38 1.83
C GLU A 373 5.77 20.70 2.10
N ASP A 374 4.98 20.95 1.05
CA ASP A 374 3.56 21.29 1.16
C ASP A 374 2.69 20.12 1.65
N ALA A 375 3.18 18.88 1.60
CA ALA A 375 2.55 17.72 2.22
C ALA A 375 2.71 17.67 3.74
N TYR A 376 3.69 18.38 4.28
CA TYR A 376 3.90 18.53 5.72
C TYR A 376 4.01 20.02 6.07
N PRO A 377 2.91 20.78 6.02
CA PRO A 377 2.90 22.24 6.22
C PRO A 377 3.04 22.62 7.71
N PHE A 378 3.98 21.99 8.41
CA PHE A 378 4.33 22.19 9.81
C PHE A 378 5.79 21.78 10.06
N GLU A 379 6.42 22.38 11.06
CA GLU A 379 7.79 22.03 11.45
C GLU A 379 7.78 20.81 12.39
N ILE A 380 8.75 19.92 12.20
CA ILE A 380 9.03 18.82 13.14
C ILE A 380 9.88 19.39 14.27
N GLU A 381 9.34 19.37 15.49
CA GLU A 381 10.04 19.90 16.67
C GLU A 381 11.11 18.92 17.17
N ASP A 382 12.32 19.46 17.36
CA ASP A 382 13.38 18.80 18.11
C ASP A 382 13.07 18.83 19.62
N GLY A 383 13.57 17.84 20.33
CA GLY A 383 13.42 17.68 21.78
C GLY A 383 14.75 17.67 22.51
N PRO A 384 14.73 17.40 23.82
CA PRO A 384 15.96 17.13 24.57
C PRO A 384 16.72 15.97 23.93
N ASN A 385 18.03 16.13 23.73
CA ASN A 385 18.94 15.14 23.17
C ASN A 385 20.18 14.91 24.07
N ASP A 386 20.05 15.24 25.36
CA ASP A 386 21.08 15.14 26.39
C ASP A 386 21.16 13.77 27.06
N ASP A 387 20.13 12.93 26.87
CA ASP A 387 20.06 11.55 27.38
C ASP A 387 19.50 10.60 26.31
N LEU A 388 20.26 10.41 25.24
CA LEU A 388 19.86 9.50 24.16
C LEU A 388 19.59 8.08 24.69
N GLN A 389 18.41 7.56 24.38
CA GLN A 389 17.98 6.19 24.69
C GLN A 389 18.48 5.18 23.65
N TYR A 390 19.35 5.62 22.74
CA TYR A 390 19.96 4.83 21.69
C TYR A 390 21.44 5.17 21.51
N SER A 391 22.16 4.28 20.85
CA SER A 391 23.52 4.47 20.37
C SER A 391 23.56 4.20 18.88
N TYR A 392 24.17 5.12 18.15
CA TYR A 392 24.43 5.00 16.73
C TYR A 392 25.81 5.63 16.46
N GLU A 393 26.72 4.84 15.90
CA GLU A 393 28.10 5.24 15.66
C GLU A 393 28.51 4.87 14.23
N LEU A 394 29.26 5.77 13.59
CA LEU A 394 29.93 5.56 12.32
C LEU A 394 31.43 5.77 12.51
N VAL A 395 32.23 5.11 11.67
CA VAL A 395 33.69 5.23 11.68
C VAL A 395 34.16 5.58 10.28
N ASP A 396 34.95 6.65 10.17
CA ASP A 396 35.53 7.11 8.90
C ASP A 396 36.43 6.03 8.30
N GLY A 397 36.27 5.75 7.01
CA GLY A 397 36.96 4.70 6.27
C GLY A 397 36.39 3.29 6.45
N GLU A 398 35.34 3.10 7.25
CA GLU A 398 34.66 1.80 7.35
C GLU A 398 33.50 1.67 6.38
N THR A 399 33.10 0.43 6.12
CA THR A 399 31.91 0.12 5.33
C THR A 399 30.64 0.60 6.04
N PHE A 400 29.81 1.35 5.33
CA PHE A 400 28.54 1.87 5.81
C PHE A 400 27.56 0.74 6.18
N LYS A 401 27.01 0.86 7.38
CA LYS A 401 25.92 0.03 7.91
C LYS A 401 25.07 0.86 8.86
N ILE A 402 23.78 0.53 8.92
CA ILE A 402 22.87 1.09 9.91
C ILE A 402 22.74 0.10 11.06
N ASN A 403 23.43 0.40 12.15
CA ASN A 403 23.45 -0.40 13.38
C ASN A 403 22.98 0.45 14.56
N ILE A 404 21.71 0.34 14.89
CA ILE A 404 21.07 1.12 15.96
C ILE A 404 20.77 0.18 17.11
N ASN A 405 21.29 0.52 18.29
CA ASN A 405 20.98 -0.18 19.52
C ASN A 405 20.31 0.77 20.50
N ARG A 406 19.43 0.25 21.36
CA ARG A 406 19.01 0.98 22.56
C ARG A 406 20.18 1.14 23.53
N LYS A 407 20.04 2.10 24.44
CA LYS A 407 20.99 2.36 25.53
C LYS A 407 21.23 1.13 26.42
N ASP A 408 20.27 0.21 26.51
CA ASP A 408 20.41 -1.05 27.25
C ASP A 408 21.14 -2.16 26.46
N GLY A 409 21.58 -1.88 25.24
CA GLY A 409 22.28 -2.80 24.35
C GLY A 409 21.37 -3.65 23.46
N THR A 410 20.04 -3.48 23.50
CA THR A 410 19.12 -4.23 22.64
C THR A 410 19.19 -3.72 21.19
N PRO A 411 19.43 -4.58 20.18
CA PRO A 411 19.44 -4.15 18.78
C PRO A 411 18.03 -3.73 18.32
N VAL A 412 17.96 -2.59 17.65
CA VAL A 412 16.73 -2.02 17.06
C VAL A 412 16.70 -2.29 15.57
N PHE A 413 17.80 -1.97 14.90
CA PHE A 413 17.97 -2.14 13.47
C PHE A 413 19.42 -2.45 13.16
N GLU A 414 19.66 -3.55 12.46
CA GLU A 414 20.97 -3.93 11.92
C GLU A 414 20.77 -4.22 10.44
N SER A 415 21.34 -3.36 9.58
CA SER A 415 21.19 -3.48 8.13
C SER A 415 21.98 -4.66 7.58
N MET A 416 21.32 -5.50 6.78
CA MET A 416 21.92 -6.63 6.06
C MET A 416 22.31 -6.29 4.63
N SER A 417 21.49 -5.49 3.94
CA SER A 417 21.70 -4.96 2.60
C SER A 417 21.42 -3.47 2.60
N PHE A 418 22.16 -2.72 1.79
CA PHE A 418 21.93 -1.31 1.49
C PHE A 418 22.32 -1.06 0.02
N ILE A 419 21.33 -0.75 -0.82
CA ILE A 419 21.53 -0.44 -2.25
C ILE A 419 20.89 0.92 -2.52
N PHE A 420 21.60 1.74 -3.29
CA PHE A 420 21.14 3.05 -3.73
C PHE A 420 21.49 3.23 -5.21
N GLU A 421 20.49 2.99 -6.05
CA GLU A 421 20.51 3.19 -7.49
C GLU A 421 19.49 4.27 -7.86
N ARG A 422 19.59 4.81 -9.07
CA ARG A 422 18.71 5.89 -9.54
C ARG A 422 17.21 5.57 -9.40
N GLN A 423 16.77 4.39 -9.84
CA GLN A 423 15.38 3.94 -9.76
C GLN A 423 15.20 2.69 -8.88
N TYR A 424 16.10 2.48 -7.92
CA TYR A 424 16.01 1.35 -7.00
C TYR A 424 16.75 1.61 -5.69
N LEU A 425 16.01 1.57 -4.58
CA LEU A 425 16.54 1.63 -3.23
C LEU A 425 16.24 0.32 -2.51
N GLU A 426 17.19 -0.22 -1.74
CA GLU A 426 16.97 -1.40 -0.91
C GLU A 426 17.59 -1.24 0.47
N ILE A 427 16.82 -1.59 1.50
CA ILE A 427 17.35 -1.84 2.83
C ILE A 427 16.73 -3.11 3.39
N SER A 428 17.56 -3.94 4.03
CA SER A 428 17.07 -5.17 4.68
C SER A 428 17.62 -5.35 6.08
N LYS A 429 16.92 -6.16 6.89
CA LYS A 429 17.33 -6.58 8.23
C LYS A 429 16.86 -8.00 8.51
N ASN A 430 17.55 -8.69 9.43
CA ASN A 430 17.01 -9.94 9.96
C ASN A 430 15.83 -9.68 10.90
N VAL A 431 14.88 -10.60 10.91
CA VAL A 431 13.72 -10.63 11.80
C VAL A 431 13.94 -11.74 12.82
N ASP A 432 13.85 -11.41 14.11
CA ASP A 432 13.91 -12.43 15.16
C ASP A 432 12.68 -13.35 15.09
N SER A 433 12.87 -14.65 15.32
CA SER A 433 11.76 -15.61 15.37
C SER A 433 10.67 -15.29 16.42
N ASN A 434 11.01 -14.53 17.46
CA ASN A 434 10.10 -14.07 18.51
C ASN A 434 9.47 -12.71 18.20
N SER A 435 9.83 -12.09 17.07
CA SER A 435 9.33 -10.80 16.66
C SER A 435 7.82 -10.83 16.36
N ALA A 436 7.14 -9.73 16.69
CA ALA A 436 5.80 -9.44 16.24
C ALA A 436 5.76 -8.10 15.52
N ILE A 437 5.51 -8.15 14.20
CA ILE A 437 5.54 -6.98 13.32
C ILE A 437 4.12 -6.57 12.94
N TYR A 438 3.84 -5.27 13.00
CA TYR A 438 2.56 -4.63 12.68
C TYR A 438 2.82 -3.37 11.84
N GLY A 439 1.97 -3.04 10.88
CA GLY A 439 2.16 -1.90 9.98
C GLY A 439 2.41 -2.30 8.52
N PHE A 440 3.03 -1.44 7.71
CA PHE A 440 3.08 -1.57 6.24
C PHE A 440 1.67 -1.72 5.66
N GLY A 441 0.82 -0.74 5.91
CA GLY A 441 -0.52 -0.66 5.31
C GLY A 441 -0.51 0.22 4.06
N GLU A 442 -1.59 0.34 3.32
CA GLU A 442 -2.86 -0.34 3.54
C GLU A 442 -2.87 -1.72 2.89
N VAL A 443 -3.38 -2.73 3.60
CA VAL A 443 -3.48 -4.10 3.08
C VAL A 443 -4.58 -4.86 3.80
N PHE A 444 -5.34 -5.64 3.04
CA PHE A 444 -6.39 -6.50 3.56
C PHE A 444 -5.79 -7.84 4.03
N GLY A 445 -5.81 -8.10 5.33
CA GLY A 445 -5.22 -9.31 5.90
C GLY A 445 -5.05 -9.28 7.42
N PRO A 446 -4.34 -10.27 8.00
CA PRO A 446 -4.07 -10.34 9.44
C PRO A 446 -3.34 -9.11 9.98
N TYR A 447 -3.62 -8.75 11.24
CA TYR A 447 -3.02 -7.57 11.89
C TYR A 447 -1.52 -7.76 12.14
N LYS A 448 -1.13 -8.92 12.71
CA LYS A 448 0.27 -9.33 12.84
C LYS A 448 0.77 -9.86 11.50
N ARG A 449 1.88 -9.32 10.99
CA ARG A 449 2.55 -9.82 9.78
C ARG A 449 3.14 -11.21 10.00
N ASN A 450 3.10 -12.03 8.95
CA ASN A 450 3.71 -13.35 8.99
C ASN A 450 5.24 -13.19 8.82
N SER A 451 6.00 -13.57 9.85
CA SER A 451 7.46 -13.44 9.90
C SER A 451 8.21 -14.38 8.96
N GLU A 452 7.53 -15.32 8.31
CA GLU A 452 8.16 -16.27 7.38
C GLU A 452 7.80 -15.98 5.91
N ASN A 453 6.63 -15.40 5.67
CA ASN A 453 6.12 -15.17 4.32
C ASN A 453 5.07 -14.05 4.32
N THR A 454 5.53 -12.82 4.11
CA THR A 454 4.69 -11.65 3.82
C THR A 454 5.31 -10.92 2.63
N SER A 455 4.51 -10.49 1.66
CA SER A 455 4.98 -9.63 0.58
C SER A 455 3.82 -8.86 -0.03
N HIS A 456 3.96 -7.55 -0.16
CA HIS A 456 2.97 -6.69 -0.84
C HIS A 456 3.60 -5.37 -1.26
N ALA A 457 2.98 -4.71 -2.23
CA ALA A 457 3.36 -3.38 -2.69
C ALA A 457 2.73 -2.29 -1.81
N LEU A 458 3.36 -1.12 -1.78
CA LEU A 458 2.80 0.15 -1.29
C LEU A 458 2.69 1.07 -2.51
N TRP A 459 1.51 1.05 -3.11
CA TRP A 459 1.14 1.82 -4.30
C TRP A 459 -0.36 2.01 -4.28
N ASN A 460 -0.84 3.24 -4.14
CA ASN A 460 -2.25 3.52 -3.95
C ASN A 460 -3.05 3.02 -5.16
N ALA A 461 -4.12 2.27 -4.92
CA ALA A 461 -4.86 1.59 -5.96
C ALA A 461 -6.33 1.43 -5.59
N ASP A 462 -7.20 1.76 -6.55
CA ASP A 462 -8.60 1.39 -6.52
C ASP A 462 -8.73 -0.15 -6.71
N ASN A 463 -8.68 -0.85 -5.57
CA ASN A 463 -8.58 -2.30 -5.53
C ASN A 463 -9.39 -2.86 -4.35
N ALA A 464 -10.56 -3.43 -4.63
CA ALA A 464 -11.54 -3.84 -3.62
C ALA A 464 -11.14 -5.14 -2.87
N ASP A 465 -10.52 -4.98 -1.70
CA ASP A 465 -10.19 -5.99 -0.68
C ASP A 465 -9.53 -7.31 -1.14
N PRO A 466 -8.58 -7.34 -2.11
CA PRO A 466 -7.75 -8.52 -2.31
C PRO A 466 -6.78 -8.74 -1.14
N VAL A 467 -6.71 -9.98 -0.67
CA VAL A 467 -5.82 -10.34 0.43
C VAL A 467 -4.36 -10.17 0.03
N GLY A 468 -3.61 -9.38 0.79
CA GLY A 468 -2.16 -9.22 0.61
C GLY A 468 -1.73 -8.43 -0.62
N GLN A 469 -2.60 -7.61 -1.21
CA GLN A 469 -2.23 -6.68 -2.28
C GLN A 469 -2.35 -5.23 -1.80
N ASN A 470 -1.78 -4.31 -2.59
CA ASN A 470 -1.93 -2.88 -2.38
C ASN A 470 -3.39 -2.43 -2.59
N LEU A 471 -3.80 -1.48 -1.76
CA LEU A 471 -5.14 -0.89 -1.70
C LEU A 471 -5.02 0.65 -1.78
N TYR A 472 -5.94 1.37 -1.15
CA TYR A 472 -6.17 2.80 -1.34
C TYR A 472 -5.05 3.69 -0.76
N GLY A 473 -4.41 3.29 0.34
CA GLY A 473 -3.34 4.04 0.98
C GLY A 473 -1.99 3.33 1.10
N SER A 474 -0.93 4.10 1.32
CA SER A 474 0.45 3.62 1.46
C SER A 474 1.11 4.22 2.71
N HIS A 475 1.46 3.35 3.66
CA HIS A 475 2.00 3.65 4.99
C HIS A 475 3.28 2.85 5.23
N PRO A 476 4.46 3.34 4.77
CA PRO A 476 5.78 2.70 4.96
C PRO A 476 6.29 2.84 6.42
N PHE A 477 5.43 2.48 7.37
CA PHE A 477 5.67 2.53 8.82
C PHE A 477 5.36 1.18 9.45
N TYR A 478 6.20 0.72 10.37
CA TYR A 478 5.93 -0.47 11.15
C TYR A 478 6.38 -0.35 12.60
N ILE A 479 5.76 -1.19 13.43
CA ILE A 479 6.12 -1.44 14.82
C ILE A 479 6.51 -2.90 14.95
N GLU A 480 7.65 -3.14 15.58
CA GLU A 480 8.16 -4.46 15.91
C GLU A 480 8.21 -4.62 17.42
N ILE A 481 7.64 -5.71 17.95
CA ILE A 481 7.71 -6.08 19.37
C ILE A 481 8.62 -7.30 19.53
N ILE A 482 9.65 -7.17 20.36
CA ILE A 482 10.57 -8.25 20.73
C ILE A 482 10.71 -8.23 22.25
N ASP A 483 10.45 -9.37 22.91
CA ASP A 483 10.55 -9.52 24.38
C ASP A 483 9.84 -8.41 25.17
N GLY A 484 8.63 -8.05 24.72
CA GLY A 484 7.78 -7.05 25.36
C GLY A 484 8.14 -5.58 25.11
N LYS A 485 9.18 -5.33 24.31
CA LYS A 485 9.64 -3.98 23.93
C LYS A 485 9.27 -3.70 22.47
N ALA A 486 8.66 -2.55 22.22
CA ALA A 486 8.25 -2.09 20.90
C ALA A 486 9.25 -1.10 20.30
N TYR A 487 9.55 -1.24 19.01
CA TYR A 487 10.41 -0.37 18.20
C TYR A 487 9.65 0.07 16.96
N GLY A 488 9.91 1.27 16.47
CA GLY A 488 9.23 1.81 15.29
C GLY A 488 10.23 2.22 14.22
N PHE A 489 9.81 2.08 12.96
CA PHE A 489 10.53 2.55 11.80
C PHE A 489 9.54 3.18 10.81
N TYR A 490 9.90 4.33 10.27
CA TYR A 490 9.17 5.01 9.20
C TYR A 490 10.15 5.41 8.10
N LEU A 491 9.85 5.04 6.85
CA LEU A 491 10.52 5.55 5.67
C LEU A 491 9.64 6.63 5.03
N LYS A 492 10.04 7.90 5.13
CA LYS A 492 9.35 9.04 4.52
C LYS A 492 9.68 9.12 3.02
N ASN A 493 9.07 8.22 2.25
CA ASN A 493 9.21 8.13 0.81
C ASN A 493 7.83 7.83 0.18
N SER A 494 7.46 8.58 -0.86
CA SER A 494 6.17 8.49 -1.55
C SER A 494 6.20 7.63 -2.82
N HIS A 495 7.37 7.20 -3.28
CA HIS A 495 7.50 6.38 -4.49
C HIS A 495 6.86 5.00 -4.29
N GLY A 496 6.63 4.29 -5.39
CA GLY A 496 6.20 2.89 -5.32
C GLY A 496 7.20 2.03 -4.55
N MET A 497 6.70 1.28 -3.56
CA MET A 497 7.55 0.43 -2.73
C MET A 497 7.05 -1.00 -2.69
N GLN A 498 7.93 -1.91 -2.31
CA GLN A 498 7.63 -3.28 -1.96
C GLN A 498 8.22 -3.59 -0.59
N PHE A 499 7.39 -4.19 0.26
CA PHE A 499 7.80 -4.76 1.53
C PHE A 499 7.72 -6.28 1.44
N SER A 500 8.71 -6.98 1.98
CA SER A 500 8.64 -8.42 2.13
C SER A 500 9.34 -8.92 3.39
N ILE A 501 8.86 -10.03 3.92
CA ILE A 501 9.56 -10.89 4.87
C ILE A 501 9.60 -12.30 4.26
N GLN A 502 10.80 -12.80 4.01
CA GLN A 502 11.03 -14.14 3.47
C GLN A 502 12.16 -14.81 4.26
N ASP A 503 11.91 -16.00 4.79
CA ASP A 503 12.90 -16.80 5.53
C ASP A 503 13.63 -16.01 6.64
N GLY A 504 12.90 -15.17 7.38
CA GLY A 504 13.44 -14.34 8.46
C GLY A 504 14.24 -13.11 8.00
N LEU A 505 14.25 -12.77 6.70
CA LEU A 505 14.82 -11.53 6.18
C LEU A 505 13.70 -10.56 5.79
N MET A 506 13.67 -9.39 6.41
CA MET A 506 12.80 -8.28 6.02
C MET A 506 13.53 -7.39 5.01
N THR A 507 12.89 -7.09 3.89
CA THR A 507 13.43 -6.21 2.83
C THR A 507 12.40 -5.15 2.46
N ILE A 508 12.84 -3.90 2.41
CA ILE A 508 12.10 -2.75 1.91
C ILE A 508 12.78 -2.29 0.63
N GLN A 509 12.02 -2.20 -0.46
CA GLN A 509 12.50 -1.83 -1.79
C GLN A 509 11.67 -0.65 -2.30
N ALA A 510 12.29 0.42 -2.78
CA ALA A 510 11.60 1.56 -3.38
C ALA A 510 12.07 1.77 -4.82
N ILE A 511 11.19 2.25 -5.69
CA ILE A 511 11.53 2.54 -7.10
C ILE A 511 12.15 3.93 -7.30
N GLY A 512 12.33 4.73 -6.26
CA GLY A 512 12.88 6.07 -6.38
C GLY A 512 12.95 6.82 -5.05
N GLY A 513 13.25 8.11 -5.13
CA GLY A 513 13.41 9.01 -3.99
C GLY A 513 14.72 8.80 -3.25
N ASN A 514 14.68 9.07 -1.94
CA ASN A 514 15.80 9.00 -1.02
C ASN A 514 15.47 8.12 0.19
N PHE A 515 16.47 7.84 1.02
CA PHE A 515 16.26 7.26 2.34
C PHE A 515 16.10 8.37 3.38
N ASP A 516 14.86 8.78 3.65
CA ASP A 516 14.46 9.63 4.77
C ASP A 516 13.84 8.75 5.87
N MET A 517 14.64 8.33 6.85
CA MET A 517 14.29 7.28 7.81
C MET A 517 14.18 7.80 9.24
N TYR A 518 13.09 7.47 9.91
CA TYR A 518 12.89 7.72 11.33
C TYR A 518 12.90 6.41 12.10
N PHE A 519 13.65 6.39 13.21
CA PHE A 519 13.69 5.28 14.17
C PHE A 519 13.16 5.74 15.51
N PHE A 520 12.18 5.01 16.02
CA PHE A 520 11.43 5.33 17.24
C PHE A 520 11.76 4.32 18.34
N MET A 521 12.22 4.79 19.49
CA MET A 521 12.75 3.92 20.54
C MET A 521 11.70 3.35 21.49
N GLY A 522 10.46 3.84 21.52
CA GLY A 522 9.39 3.30 22.36
C GLY A 522 9.58 3.64 23.85
N PRO A 523 9.35 2.71 24.81
CA PRO A 523 9.41 1.26 24.64
C PRO A 523 8.07 0.55 24.43
N SER A 524 6.92 1.23 24.53
CA SER A 524 5.61 0.64 24.24
C SER A 524 5.09 1.03 22.86
N MET A 525 4.11 0.27 22.33
CA MET A 525 3.44 0.63 21.07
C MET A 525 2.81 2.03 21.13
N GLU A 526 2.30 2.42 22.29
CA GLU A 526 1.74 3.75 22.52
C GLU A 526 2.82 4.84 22.45
N ASP A 527 4.01 4.60 23.01
CA ASP A 527 5.13 5.55 22.92
C ASP A 527 5.61 5.70 21.47
N ILE A 528 5.67 4.59 20.71
CA ILE A 528 6.02 4.62 19.29
C ILE A 528 5.00 5.46 18.49
N THR A 529 3.70 5.23 18.68
CA THR A 529 2.68 6.04 17.99
C THR A 529 2.75 7.52 18.35
N LYS A 530 3.04 7.87 19.61
CA LYS A 530 3.30 9.27 20.02
C LYS A 530 4.50 9.87 19.30
N GLN A 531 5.63 9.17 19.29
CA GLN A 531 6.85 9.62 18.61
C GLN A 531 6.63 9.77 17.10
N TYR A 532 5.87 8.87 16.48
CA TYR A 532 5.52 8.92 15.06
C TYR A 532 4.58 10.09 14.74
N PHE A 533 3.54 10.34 15.55
CA PHE A 533 2.59 11.43 15.31
C PHE A 533 3.21 12.83 15.49
N GLN A 534 4.33 12.94 16.21
CA GLN A 534 5.12 14.17 16.23
C GLN A 534 5.80 14.47 14.88
N VAL A 535 6.08 13.44 14.08
CA VAL A 535 6.68 13.56 12.74
C VAL A 535 5.60 13.81 11.68
N ILE A 536 4.51 13.04 11.72
CA ILE A 536 3.45 13.10 10.68
C ILE A 536 2.29 14.05 11.01
N GLY A 537 2.29 14.63 12.21
CA GLY A 537 1.25 15.49 12.72
C GLY A 537 0.13 14.72 13.45
N ALA A 538 -0.33 15.29 14.56
CA ALA A 538 -1.42 14.71 15.34
C ALA A 538 -2.76 14.73 14.55
N PRO A 539 -3.62 13.72 14.71
CA PRO A 539 -4.88 13.66 13.97
C PRO A 539 -5.82 14.84 14.29
N ALA A 540 -6.65 15.23 13.32
CA ALA A 540 -7.65 16.28 13.51
C ALA A 540 -8.68 15.88 14.57
N LEU A 541 -9.02 16.85 15.41
CA LEU A 541 -10.19 16.73 16.26
C LEU A 541 -11.45 16.93 15.40
N LEU A 542 -12.23 15.87 15.23
CA LEU A 542 -13.49 15.91 14.47
C LEU A 542 -14.67 16.41 15.34
N PRO A 543 -15.78 16.85 14.73
CA PRO A 543 -17.00 17.16 15.47
C PRO A 543 -17.53 15.95 16.24
N TYR A 544 -18.09 16.15 17.43
CA TYR A 544 -18.65 15.07 18.26
C TYR A 544 -19.67 14.22 17.49
N TRP A 545 -20.48 14.84 16.63
CA TRP A 545 -21.50 14.14 15.85
C TRP A 545 -20.94 13.12 14.85
N SER A 546 -19.65 13.20 14.49
CA SER A 546 -19.00 12.20 13.63
C SER A 546 -18.83 10.84 14.31
N LEU A 547 -18.99 10.77 15.64
CA LEU A 547 -19.07 9.51 16.39
C LEU A 547 -20.50 8.94 16.40
N GLY A 548 -21.48 9.64 15.84
CA GLY A 548 -22.85 9.15 15.69
C GLY A 548 -22.95 7.92 14.78
N TRP A 549 -24.17 7.50 14.46
CA TRP A 549 -24.40 6.46 13.45
C TRP A 549 -24.69 7.07 12.08
N HIS A 550 -24.11 6.51 11.03
CA HIS A 550 -24.18 7.01 9.65
C HIS A 550 -24.87 5.99 8.73
N GLN A 551 -25.70 6.47 7.79
CA GLN A 551 -26.32 5.64 6.74
C GLN A 551 -26.02 6.22 5.36
N CYS A 552 -25.55 5.37 4.45
CA CYS A 552 -25.30 5.68 3.05
C CYS A 552 -25.76 4.53 2.15
N ARG A 553 -25.84 4.75 0.84
CA ARG A 553 -25.76 3.72 -0.21
C ARG A 553 -25.42 4.41 -1.54
N TYR A 554 -24.83 3.64 -2.44
CA TYR A 554 -24.95 3.85 -3.87
C TYR A 554 -26.27 3.24 -4.38
N GLY A 555 -27.07 4.01 -5.14
CA GLY A 555 -28.31 3.58 -5.75
C GLY A 555 -29.60 4.05 -5.07
N TYR A 556 -29.61 5.17 -4.34
CA TYR A 556 -30.86 5.80 -3.94
C TYR A 556 -31.54 6.44 -5.16
N ARG A 557 -32.81 6.12 -5.43
CA ARG A 557 -33.45 6.54 -6.68
C ARG A 557 -33.80 8.03 -6.74
N ASN A 558 -34.05 8.65 -5.58
CA ASN A 558 -34.44 10.05 -5.44
C ASN A 558 -34.49 10.45 -3.96
N VAL A 559 -34.65 11.76 -3.70
CA VAL A 559 -34.73 12.33 -2.35
C VAL A 559 -35.90 11.78 -1.50
N ASP A 560 -37.02 11.35 -2.09
CA ASP A 560 -38.14 10.78 -1.33
C ASP A 560 -37.82 9.40 -0.75
N GLU A 561 -37.06 8.59 -1.47
CA GLU A 561 -36.53 7.32 -0.94
C GLU A 561 -35.59 7.57 0.24
N VAL A 562 -34.72 8.57 0.14
CA VAL A 562 -33.82 8.95 1.25
C VAL A 562 -34.61 9.40 2.48
N ARG A 563 -35.68 10.19 2.30
CA ARG A 563 -36.60 10.55 3.39
C ARG A 563 -37.26 9.33 4.03
N GLU A 564 -37.64 8.33 3.22
CA GLU A 564 -38.22 7.09 3.73
C GLU A 564 -37.23 6.29 4.59
N VAL A 565 -35.94 6.25 4.22
CA VAL A 565 -34.89 5.62 5.02
C VAL A 565 -34.79 6.27 6.40
N VAL A 566 -34.67 7.60 6.46
CA VAL A 566 -34.61 8.36 7.72
C VAL A 566 -35.86 8.12 8.57
N ALA A 567 -37.05 8.13 7.95
CA ALA A 567 -38.30 7.86 8.65
C ALA A 567 -38.36 6.43 9.21
N ASN A 568 -37.83 5.44 8.49
CA ASN A 568 -37.80 4.05 8.93
C ASN A 568 -36.82 3.80 10.07
N TYR A 569 -35.67 4.48 10.12
CA TYR A 569 -34.79 4.49 11.29
C TYR A 569 -35.53 4.93 12.54
N LYS A 570 -36.17 6.12 12.47
CA LYS A 570 -36.96 6.68 13.58
C LYS A 570 -38.11 5.75 13.98
N LYS A 571 -38.86 5.21 13.01
CA LYS A 571 -39.98 4.29 13.25
C LYS A 571 -39.56 3.02 13.99
N ASN A 572 -38.36 2.52 13.75
CA ASN A 572 -37.83 1.29 14.35
C ASN A 572 -36.97 1.53 15.60
N ASN A 573 -36.91 2.78 16.08
CA ASN A 573 -36.14 3.19 17.25
C ASN A 573 -34.66 2.82 17.14
N ILE A 574 -34.07 3.08 15.96
CA ILE A 574 -32.64 2.88 15.69
C ILE A 574 -31.99 4.26 15.59
N PRO A 575 -30.89 4.52 16.33
CA PRO A 575 -30.20 5.80 16.25
C PRO A 575 -29.66 6.11 14.84
N LEU A 576 -29.69 7.38 14.45
CA LEU A 576 -29.16 7.88 13.18
C LEU A 576 -28.82 9.36 13.32
N ASP A 577 -27.54 9.71 13.18
CA ASP A 577 -27.08 11.10 13.21
C ASP A 577 -26.89 11.66 11.80
N THR A 578 -26.35 10.86 10.89
CA THR A 578 -25.89 11.39 9.59
C THR A 578 -26.45 10.58 8.43
N MET A 579 -27.13 11.26 7.51
CA MET A 579 -27.58 10.69 6.25
C MET A 579 -26.64 11.09 5.12
N TRP A 580 -26.34 10.13 4.25
CA TRP A 580 -25.39 10.30 3.15
C TRP A 580 -26.08 9.97 1.83
N ILE A 581 -25.66 10.66 0.76
CA ILE A 581 -26.05 10.31 -0.61
C ILE A 581 -24.77 10.25 -1.44
N ASP A 582 -24.59 9.11 -2.10
CA ASP A 582 -23.53 8.82 -3.08
C ASP A 582 -23.76 9.61 -4.39
N ILE A 583 -23.02 9.34 -5.46
CA ILE A 583 -23.08 10.05 -6.75
C ILE A 583 -24.47 10.11 -7.39
N ASP A 584 -25.45 9.33 -6.91
CA ASP A 584 -26.85 9.37 -7.35
C ASP A 584 -27.45 10.79 -7.35
N TYR A 585 -26.99 11.67 -6.45
CA TYR A 585 -27.50 13.03 -6.38
C TYR A 585 -27.06 13.91 -7.56
N MET A 586 -25.94 13.57 -8.21
CA MET A 586 -25.28 14.38 -9.22
C MET A 586 -25.98 14.29 -10.58
N GLU A 587 -25.93 15.36 -11.37
CA GLU A 587 -26.36 15.34 -12.77
C GLU A 587 -25.32 14.58 -13.61
N ASN A 588 -25.68 13.38 -14.09
CA ASN A 588 -24.80 12.52 -14.88
C ASN A 588 -23.42 12.28 -14.21
N ASN A 589 -23.42 12.15 -12.88
CA ASN A 589 -22.22 11.95 -12.05
C ASN A 589 -21.16 13.06 -12.17
N LYS A 590 -21.59 14.30 -12.49
CA LYS A 590 -20.70 15.48 -12.42
C LYS A 590 -20.72 16.07 -11.03
N ASP A 591 -19.54 16.31 -10.43
CA ASP A 591 -19.44 17.01 -9.15
C ASP A 591 -20.19 18.34 -9.12
N PHE A 592 -20.43 18.87 -7.93
CA PHE A 592 -21.02 20.20 -7.74
C PHE A 592 -22.36 20.45 -8.47
N THR A 593 -23.07 19.38 -8.87
CA THR A 593 -24.39 19.44 -9.52
C THR A 593 -25.43 18.65 -8.73
N TYR A 594 -26.71 18.88 -9.04
CA TYR A 594 -27.82 18.07 -8.56
C TYR A 594 -28.68 17.65 -9.74
N ASP A 595 -29.05 16.36 -9.83
CA ASP A 595 -29.96 15.86 -10.85
C ASP A 595 -31.33 16.54 -10.70
N ALA A 596 -31.74 17.28 -11.74
CA ALA A 596 -32.93 18.11 -11.70
C ALA A 596 -34.25 17.32 -11.59
N LYS A 597 -34.23 15.99 -11.76
CA LYS A 597 -35.42 15.14 -11.75
C LYS A 597 -35.57 14.37 -10.44
N ASN A 598 -34.52 13.69 -10.01
CA ASN A 598 -34.50 12.78 -8.86
C ASN A 598 -34.05 13.49 -7.58
N PHE A 599 -33.18 14.49 -7.69
CA PHE A 599 -32.64 15.25 -6.56
C PHE A 599 -32.73 16.78 -6.80
N PRO A 600 -33.91 17.32 -7.19
CA PRO A 600 -34.02 18.74 -7.49
C PRO A 600 -33.62 19.59 -6.28
N VAL A 601 -32.79 20.62 -6.51
CA VAL A 601 -32.22 21.49 -5.48
C VAL A 601 -33.26 22.00 -4.47
N SER A 602 -34.47 22.34 -4.93
CA SER A 602 -35.55 22.80 -4.04
C SER A 602 -36.02 21.74 -3.04
N GLU A 603 -36.02 20.47 -3.43
CA GLU A 603 -36.40 19.36 -2.55
C GLU A 603 -35.22 18.94 -1.67
N MET A 604 -33.99 18.96 -2.20
CA MET A 604 -32.79 18.74 -1.39
C MET A 604 -32.68 19.76 -0.25
N LYS A 605 -32.89 21.07 -0.53
CA LYS A 605 -32.96 22.09 0.52
C LYS A 605 -34.01 21.77 1.58
N LYS A 606 -35.19 21.28 1.21
CA LYS A 606 -36.22 20.90 2.18
C LYS A 606 -35.78 19.71 3.01
N PHE A 607 -35.26 18.68 2.38
CA PHE A 607 -34.77 17.47 3.04
C PHE A 607 -33.66 17.78 4.06
N VAL A 608 -32.65 18.57 3.66
CA VAL A 608 -31.56 18.96 4.58
C VAL A 608 -32.09 19.82 5.73
N ASN A 609 -33.04 20.72 5.49
CA ASN A 609 -33.70 21.46 6.57
C ASN A 609 -34.51 20.57 7.52
N GLU A 610 -35.15 19.51 7.00
CA GLU A 610 -35.82 18.50 7.82
C GLU A 610 -34.82 17.77 8.72
N LEU A 611 -33.69 17.31 8.18
CA LEU A 611 -32.60 16.71 8.97
C LEU A 611 -32.11 17.65 10.07
N LYS A 612 -31.81 18.91 9.73
CA LYS A 612 -31.35 19.92 10.70
C LYS A 612 -32.38 20.19 11.80
N SER A 613 -33.68 20.21 11.47
CA SER A 613 -34.75 20.34 12.46
C SER A 613 -34.87 19.13 13.40
N ASN A 614 -34.36 17.97 12.99
CA ASN A 614 -34.23 16.77 13.80
C ASN A 614 -32.85 16.61 14.45
N HIS A 615 -31.97 17.63 14.34
CA HIS A 615 -30.58 17.58 14.82
C HIS A 615 -29.74 16.46 14.19
N GLN A 616 -29.95 16.23 12.89
CA GLN A 616 -29.20 15.30 12.05
C GLN A 616 -28.40 16.07 10.99
N TYR A 617 -27.43 15.37 10.39
CA TYR A 617 -26.42 15.91 9.48
C TYR A 617 -26.53 15.29 8.09
N TYR A 618 -26.09 16.02 7.08
CA TYR A 618 -26.06 15.56 5.69
C TYR A 618 -24.64 15.64 5.11
N ILE A 619 -24.21 14.53 4.49
CA ILE A 619 -22.92 14.40 3.79
C ILE A 619 -23.15 13.93 2.36
N ASN A 620 -22.33 14.44 1.45
CA ASN A 620 -22.31 14.04 0.06
C ASN A 620 -20.89 13.60 -0.34
N MET A 621 -20.82 12.69 -1.30
CA MET A 621 -19.59 12.34 -2.00
C MET A 621 -19.15 13.46 -2.95
N ILE A 622 -17.86 13.61 -3.18
CA ILE A 622 -17.21 14.46 -4.17
C ILE A 622 -16.05 13.65 -4.74
N ASP A 623 -15.91 13.61 -6.06
CA ASP A 623 -14.75 13.01 -6.72
C ASP A 623 -13.71 14.10 -7.04
N PRO A 624 -12.41 13.76 -7.16
CA PRO A 624 -11.39 14.71 -7.57
C PRO A 624 -11.53 15.07 -9.05
N ALA A 625 -11.91 14.09 -9.88
CA ALA A 625 -11.81 14.19 -11.34
C ALA A 625 -12.98 14.99 -11.94
N ILE A 626 -12.68 16.12 -12.59
CA ILE A 626 -13.69 17.04 -13.12
C ILE A 626 -14.02 16.68 -14.57
N ALA A 627 -15.31 16.46 -14.85
CA ALA A 627 -15.79 16.16 -16.20
C ALA A 627 -15.36 17.20 -17.24
N LYS A 628 -14.76 16.75 -18.34
CA LYS A 628 -14.30 17.62 -19.44
C LYS A 628 -15.47 18.04 -20.33
N ASP A 629 -16.07 19.19 -20.01
CA ASP A 629 -17.18 19.80 -20.76
C ASP A 629 -17.05 21.34 -20.73
N ASP A 630 -16.89 21.96 -21.90
CA ASP A 630 -16.69 23.41 -22.02
C ASP A 630 -17.91 24.23 -21.55
N ASN A 631 -19.08 23.61 -21.40
CA ASN A 631 -20.29 24.25 -20.85
C ASN A 631 -20.48 23.96 -19.35
N TYR A 632 -19.55 23.26 -18.73
CA TYR A 632 -19.61 22.88 -17.32
C TYR A 632 -18.72 23.80 -16.48
N ALA A 633 -19.37 24.61 -15.65
CA ALA A 633 -18.78 25.73 -14.95
C ALA A 633 -17.52 25.41 -14.10
N PRO A 634 -17.51 24.33 -13.29
CA PRO A 634 -16.32 23.89 -12.56
C PRO A 634 -15.13 23.62 -13.49
N PHE A 635 -15.34 22.88 -14.59
CA PHE A 635 -14.29 22.64 -15.59
C PHE A 635 -13.77 23.94 -16.21
N SER A 636 -14.65 24.84 -16.66
CA SER A 636 -14.23 26.12 -17.26
C SER A 636 -13.40 26.96 -16.27
N ARG A 637 -13.80 27.04 -14.99
CA ARG A 637 -13.05 27.78 -13.97
C ARG A 637 -11.71 27.13 -13.62
N GLY A 638 -11.64 25.80 -13.62
CA GLY A 638 -10.37 25.08 -13.46
C GLY A 638 -9.40 25.37 -14.61
N MET A 639 -9.90 25.33 -15.85
CA MET A 639 -9.10 25.70 -17.04
C MET A 639 -8.62 27.15 -16.99
N GLU A 640 -9.48 28.10 -16.56
CA GLU A 640 -9.11 29.52 -16.40
C GLU A 640 -7.99 29.74 -15.37
N LYS A 641 -7.88 28.86 -14.36
CA LYS A 641 -6.85 28.93 -13.30
C LYS A 641 -5.62 28.07 -13.59
N ASP A 642 -5.62 27.30 -14.68
CA ASP A 642 -4.57 26.37 -15.09
C ASP A 642 -4.22 25.31 -14.01
N ILE A 643 -5.24 24.77 -13.34
CA ILE A 643 -5.07 23.86 -12.18
C ILE A 643 -5.13 22.36 -12.52
N PHE A 644 -5.25 21.99 -13.79
CA PHE A 644 -5.36 20.58 -14.17
C PHE A 644 -3.99 20.02 -14.56
N ILE A 645 -3.78 18.75 -14.21
CA ILE A 645 -2.60 17.97 -14.57
C ILE A 645 -2.44 17.92 -16.09
N LYS A 646 -1.20 17.99 -16.55
CA LYS A 646 -0.83 17.97 -17.96
C LYS A 646 -0.14 16.67 -18.33
N ASP A 647 -0.25 16.25 -19.58
CA ASP A 647 0.56 15.17 -20.12
C ASP A 647 2.02 15.62 -20.29
N LYS A 648 2.90 14.69 -20.68
CA LYS A 648 4.32 14.97 -20.93
C LYS A 648 4.60 16.02 -22.02
N ASN A 649 3.61 16.36 -22.85
CA ASN A 649 3.73 17.39 -23.89
C ASN A 649 3.22 18.76 -23.42
N GLY A 650 2.72 18.85 -22.19
CA GLY A 650 2.13 20.06 -21.63
C GLY A 650 0.65 20.28 -22.01
N GLU A 651 0.00 19.28 -22.61
CA GLU A 651 -1.42 19.32 -22.96
C GLU A 651 -2.28 18.79 -21.80
N LEU A 652 -3.58 19.12 -21.76
CA LEU A 652 -4.48 18.63 -20.70
C LEU A 652 -4.51 17.09 -20.66
N PHE A 653 -4.15 16.49 -19.52
CA PHE A 653 -4.29 15.05 -19.31
C PHE A 653 -5.77 14.67 -19.15
N LEU A 654 -6.18 13.57 -19.78
CA LEU A 654 -7.56 13.08 -19.74
C LEU A 654 -7.61 11.59 -19.40
N GLY A 655 -8.21 11.28 -18.25
CA GLY A 655 -8.62 9.94 -17.86
C GLY A 655 -10.14 9.77 -17.98
N GLU A 656 -10.69 8.80 -17.27
CA GLU A 656 -12.11 8.49 -17.24
C GLU A 656 -12.50 8.00 -15.84
N VAL A 657 -13.61 8.52 -15.32
CA VAL A 657 -14.22 8.10 -14.05
C VAL A 657 -15.75 8.14 -14.24
N TRP A 658 -16.54 8.49 -13.21
CA TRP A 658 -17.99 8.36 -13.20
C TRP A 658 -18.79 9.24 -14.18
N PRO A 659 -18.37 10.46 -14.57
CA PRO A 659 -19.14 11.31 -15.47
C PRO A 659 -19.54 10.62 -16.79
N VAL A 660 -20.85 10.52 -17.02
CA VAL A 660 -21.38 9.66 -18.10
C VAL A 660 -20.99 10.18 -19.49
N ASN A 661 -20.31 9.33 -20.27
CA ASN A 661 -19.82 9.61 -21.65
C ASN A 661 -18.86 10.81 -21.76
N LEU A 662 -18.12 11.13 -20.70
CA LEU A 662 -17.17 12.24 -20.68
C LEU A 662 -15.84 11.78 -20.07
N ASN A 663 -14.73 12.17 -20.70
CA ASN A 663 -13.42 12.07 -20.06
C ASN A 663 -13.34 13.07 -18.90
N THR A 664 -12.40 12.84 -17.98
CA THR A 664 -12.18 13.69 -16.82
C THR A 664 -10.77 14.29 -16.81
N ALA A 665 -10.68 15.53 -16.33
CA ALA A 665 -9.44 16.20 -16.01
C ALA A 665 -9.18 16.10 -14.50
N PHE A 666 -7.92 15.93 -14.12
CA PHE A 666 -7.53 15.72 -12.73
C PHE A 666 -6.92 17.00 -12.17
N PRO A 667 -7.45 17.55 -11.06
CA PRO A 667 -6.83 18.67 -10.38
C PRO A 667 -5.42 18.33 -9.91
N ASP A 668 -4.55 19.32 -10.01
CA ASP A 668 -3.21 19.35 -9.44
C ASP A 668 -3.28 20.00 -8.05
N TRP A 669 -3.13 19.18 -7.01
CA TRP A 669 -3.21 19.61 -5.62
C TRP A 669 -1.97 20.38 -5.13
N HIS A 670 -0.89 20.40 -5.90
CA HIS A 670 0.31 21.19 -5.62
C HIS A 670 0.26 22.57 -6.29
N HIS A 671 -0.73 22.83 -7.16
CA HIS A 671 -0.83 24.11 -7.86
C HIS A 671 -1.23 25.25 -6.90
N PRO A 672 -0.54 26.41 -6.89
CA PRO A 672 -0.79 27.49 -5.92
C PRO A 672 -2.20 28.11 -6.00
N ASN A 673 -2.91 27.93 -7.11
CA ASN A 673 -4.29 28.40 -7.29
C ASN A 673 -5.36 27.37 -6.85
N ILE A 674 -4.97 26.14 -6.45
CA ILE A 674 -5.92 25.05 -6.23
C ILE A 674 -6.84 25.31 -5.04
N VAL A 675 -6.31 25.84 -3.92
CA VAL A 675 -7.09 26.15 -2.73
C VAL A 675 -8.19 27.17 -3.05
N GLU A 676 -7.87 28.22 -3.81
CA GLU A 676 -8.85 29.24 -4.19
C GLU A 676 -9.96 28.65 -5.08
N TYR A 677 -9.58 27.83 -6.06
CA TYR A 677 -10.52 27.12 -6.93
C TYR A 677 -11.44 26.21 -6.12
N TRP A 678 -10.87 25.30 -5.32
CA TRP A 678 -11.62 24.28 -4.58
C TRP A 678 -12.51 24.88 -3.50
N THR A 679 -12.02 25.90 -2.79
CA THR A 679 -12.82 26.70 -1.83
C THR A 679 -14.05 27.31 -2.53
N ASN A 680 -13.87 27.84 -3.74
CA ASN A 680 -14.99 28.40 -4.49
C ASN A 680 -16.01 27.33 -4.90
N GLU A 681 -15.57 26.18 -5.42
CA GLU A 681 -16.47 25.11 -5.84
C GLU A 681 -17.28 24.53 -4.67
N ILE A 682 -16.61 24.19 -3.56
CA ILE A 682 -17.29 23.70 -2.35
C ILE A 682 -18.28 24.74 -1.84
N LYS A 683 -17.91 26.03 -1.83
CA LYS A 683 -18.79 27.10 -1.37
C LYS A 683 -20.03 27.26 -2.24
N LEU A 684 -19.85 27.32 -3.56
CA LEU A 684 -20.96 27.42 -4.51
C LEU A 684 -21.92 26.25 -4.35
N PHE A 685 -21.40 25.04 -4.18
CA PHE A 685 -22.20 23.85 -3.98
C PHE A 685 -22.91 23.83 -2.61
N LYS A 686 -22.23 24.23 -1.54
CA LYS A 686 -22.82 24.38 -0.20
C LYS A 686 -23.99 25.39 -0.21
N ASP A 687 -23.90 26.46 -0.98
CA ASP A 687 -24.98 27.44 -1.16
C ASP A 687 -26.20 26.88 -1.94
N LEU A 688 -26.00 25.79 -2.72
CA LEU A 688 -27.08 25.08 -3.42
C LEU A 688 -27.90 24.19 -2.50
N ALA A 689 -27.33 23.35 -1.63
CA ALA A 689 -28.15 22.43 -0.84
C ALA A 689 -27.71 22.19 0.61
N MET A 690 -26.71 22.93 1.11
CA MET A 690 -26.10 22.80 2.44
C MET A 690 -25.58 21.38 2.74
N THR A 691 -24.27 21.25 2.88
CA THR A 691 -23.63 20.03 3.42
C THR A 691 -22.92 20.35 4.74
N ASP A 692 -22.82 19.35 5.62
CA ASP A 692 -22.17 19.46 6.94
C ASP A 692 -20.72 18.90 6.95
N GLY A 693 -20.25 18.35 5.83
CA GLY A 693 -18.90 17.82 5.59
C GLY A 693 -18.80 17.14 4.23
N ASN A 694 -17.63 16.63 3.85
CA ASN A 694 -17.43 16.01 2.54
C ASN A 694 -16.83 14.62 2.63
N TRP A 695 -17.25 13.75 1.73
CA TRP A 695 -16.63 12.48 1.44
C TRP A 695 -15.89 12.62 0.12
N ILE A 696 -14.56 12.53 0.15
CA ILE A 696 -13.70 12.56 -1.04
C ILE A 696 -13.31 11.14 -1.40
N ASP A 697 -13.67 10.70 -2.61
CA ASP A 697 -13.51 9.34 -3.10
C ASP A 697 -12.71 9.31 -4.40
N MET A 698 -12.33 8.13 -4.91
CA MET A 698 -11.64 7.97 -6.20
C MET A 698 -10.27 8.67 -6.28
N ASN A 699 -9.64 8.90 -5.13
CA ASN A 699 -8.51 9.82 -4.98
C ASN A 699 -7.15 9.15 -4.77
N GLU A 700 -6.96 7.95 -5.33
CA GLU A 700 -5.65 7.31 -5.40
C GLU A 700 -4.60 8.04 -6.27
N ALA A 701 -4.86 8.67 -7.41
CA ALA A 701 -6.11 8.93 -8.16
C ALA A 701 -6.61 7.75 -8.98
N ALA A 702 -7.89 7.40 -8.86
CA ALA A 702 -8.48 6.35 -9.67
C ALA A 702 -8.80 6.82 -11.11
N SER A 703 -8.55 5.93 -12.07
CA SER A 703 -8.96 6.09 -13.46
C SER A 703 -9.46 4.76 -14.01
N PHE A 704 -10.55 4.75 -14.76
CA PHE A 704 -11.03 3.56 -15.48
C PHE A 704 -10.18 3.22 -16.70
N CYS A 705 -9.28 4.12 -17.07
CA CYS A 705 -8.22 3.92 -18.06
C CYS A 705 -6.90 3.59 -17.34
N ASN A 706 -6.04 2.81 -18.00
CA ASN A 706 -4.67 2.57 -17.53
C ASN A 706 -3.75 3.66 -18.11
N GLY A 707 -3.62 4.79 -17.41
CA GLY A 707 -3.08 6.03 -17.94
C GLY A 707 -4.12 6.84 -18.73
N ALA A 708 -3.69 7.57 -19.75
CA ALA A 708 -4.60 8.35 -20.59
C ALA A 708 -5.52 7.45 -21.46
N CYS A 709 -6.83 7.74 -21.51
CA CYS A 709 -7.82 6.93 -22.23
C CYS A 709 -7.61 6.85 -23.75
N ASN A 710 -6.89 7.81 -24.33
CA ASN A 710 -6.60 7.87 -25.77
C ASN A 710 -5.17 7.44 -26.10
N SER A 711 -4.42 6.86 -25.15
CA SER A 711 -3.05 6.41 -25.39
C SER A 711 -3.04 5.02 -26.05
N GLY A 712 -2.48 4.94 -27.26
CA GLY A 712 -2.21 3.69 -27.97
C GLY A 712 -0.76 3.24 -27.90
N SER A 713 0.06 3.82 -27.01
CA SER A 713 1.50 3.58 -26.97
C SER A 713 1.86 2.53 -25.92
N ASP A 714 2.58 1.50 -26.35
CA ASP A 714 3.39 0.66 -25.46
C ASP A 714 4.35 1.56 -24.67
N ASP A 715 4.45 1.34 -23.36
CA ASP A 715 5.42 2.06 -22.53
C ASP A 715 6.84 1.73 -23.00
N PRO A 716 7.75 2.72 -23.03
CA PRO A 716 9.12 2.49 -23.50
C PRO A 716 9.79 1.40 -22.64
N LYS A 717 10.56 0.53 -23.28
CA LYS A 717 11.40 -0.43 -22.56
C LYS A 717 12.44 0.33 -21.75
N PHE A 718 12.67 -0.11 -20.52
CA PHE A 718 13.77 0.36 -19.70
C PHE A 718 15.11 0.22 -20.44
N LYS A 719 15.98 1.21 -20.29
CA LYS A 719 17.39 1.15 -20.69
C LYS A 719 18.24 1.55 -19.49
N MET A 720 19.22 0.71 -19.15
CA MET A 720 20.17 0.95 -18.07
C MET A 720 20.76 2.36 -18.19
N GLY A 721 20.73 3.13 -17.09
CA GLY A 721 21.25 4.49 -17.07
C GLY A 721 20.36 5.53 -17.78
N GLU A 722 19.12 5.20 -18.16
CA GLU A 722 18.08 6.15 -18.56
C GLU A 722 16.92 6.12 -17.55
N PHE A 723 16.52 7.29 -17.04
CA PHE A 723 15.33 7.38 -16.19
C PHE A 723 14.06 7.05 -16.99
N ASN A 724 13.25 6.12 -16.49
CA ASN A 724 11.99 5.70 -17.11
C ASN A 724 10.89 5.55 -16.04
N PRO A 725 10.02 6.56 -15.85
CA PRO A 725 8.95 6.51 -14.85
C PRO A 725 7.80 5.60 -15.26
N ARG A 726 7.60 5.35 -16.56
CA ARG A 726 6.49 4.53 -17.07
C ARG A 726 6.75 3.03 -16.95
N ASN A 727 8.02 2.63 -16.96
CA ASN A 727 8.45 1.25 -16.89
C ASN A 727 9.82 1.16 -16.18
N PRO A 728 9.85 1.34 -14.84
CA PRO A 728 11.08 1.29 -14.07
C PRO A 728 11.71 -0.11 -14.10
N PRO A 729 13.01 -0.23 -13.79
CA PRO A 729 13.73 -1.51 -13.89
C PRO A 729 13.31 -2.54 -12.84
N PHE A 730 12.79 -2.10 -11.71
CA PHE A 730 12.21 -2.96 -10.67
C PHE A 730 10.69 -2.86 -10.69
N ALA A 731 10.03 -3.96 -11.01
CA ALA A 731 8.57 -4.07 -10.95
C ALA A 731 8.14 -4.44 -9.53
N ILE A 732 7.52 -3.49 -8.83
CA ILE A 732 6.84 -3.78 -7.56
C ILE A 732 5.64 -4.71 -7.82
N ASN A 733 5.24 -5.48 -6.80
CA ASN A 733 4.11 -6.41 -6.89
C ASN A 733 2.72 -5.72 -6.89
N ASN A 734 2.54 -4.71 -7.74
CA ASN A 734 1.30 -3.96 -7.93
C ASN A 734 0.15 -4.91 -8.35
N PHE A 735 -1.01 -4.80 -7.70
CA PHE A 735 -2.16 -5.70 -7.78
C PHE A 735 -1.82 -7.19 -7.53
N GLY A 736 -0.67 -7.49 -6.92
CA GLY A 736 -0.23 -8.86 -6.62
C GLY A 736 0.25 -9.68 -7.82
N TYR A 737 0.45 -9.06 -8.99
CA TYR A 737 0.97 -9.72 -10.19
C TYR A 737 1.89 -8.82 -11.03
N GLU A 738 2.56 -7.85 -10.39
CA GLU A 738 3.46 -6.89 -11.05
C GLU A 738 2.77 -6.11 -12.19
N ALA A 739 1.53 -5.66 -11.96
CA ALA A 739 0.81 -4.84 -12.91
C ALA A 739 1.58 -3.55 -13.23
N PRO A 740 1.53 -3.02 -14.48
CA PRO A 740 2.12 -1.72 -14.80
C PRO A 740 1.65 -0.63 -13.83
N LEU A 741 2.52 0.31 -13.44
CA LEU A 741 2.20 1.31 -12.41
C LEU A 741 0.96 2.14 -12.74
N LYS A 742 0.74 2.44 -14.03
CA LYS A 742 -0.44 3.16 -14.54
C LYS A 742 -1.77 2.39 -14.47
N THR A 743 -1.76 1.15 -14.00
CA THR A 743 -2.98 0.32 -13.93
C THR A 743 -4.00 0.98 -13.01
N LYS A 744 -5.18 1.29 -13.55
CA LYS A 744 -6.26 2.04 -12.88
C LYS A 744 -5.87 3.43 -12.32
N THR A 745 -4.85 4.07 -12.87
CA THR A 745 -4.40 5.40 -12.44
C THR A 745 -3.89 6.21 -13.64
N LEU A 746 -3.24 7.34 -13.38
CA LEU A 746 -2.66 8.26 -14.36
C LEU A 746 -1.39 7.68 -15.02
N ASP A 747 -0.89 8.37 -16.04
CA ASP A 747 0.43 8.04 -16.58
C ASP A 747 1.53 8.52 -15.61
N MET A 748 2.59 7.74 -15.41
CA MET A 748 3.64 8.06 -14.43
C MET A 748 4.47 9.32 -14.74
N ASP A 749 4.39 9.83 -15.98
CA ASP A 749 5.11 11.03 -16.43
C ASP A 749 4.18 12.25 -16.66
N VAL A 750 2.94 12.21 -16.18
CA VAL A 750 2.10 13.41 -16.15
C VAL A 750 2.76 14.48 -15.29
N GLN A 751 2.56 15.73 -15.68
CA GLN A 751 3.24 16.89 -15.15
C GLN A 751 2.31 17.62 -14.17
N TYR A 752 2.79 17.77 -12.94
CA TYR A 752 2.22 18.62 -11.91
C TYR A 752 2.99 19.94 -11.83
N TYR A 753 2.45 20.89 -11.07
CA TYR A 753 3.10 22.16 -10.77
C TYR A 753 4.47 21.94 -10.12
N GLY A 754 5.42 22.83 -10.39
CA GLY A 754 6.77 22.74 -9.83
C GLY A 754 7.68 21.71 -10.49
N GLY A 755 7.24 21.02 -11.54
CA GLY A 755 8.04 20.00 -12.26
C GLY A 755 7.95 18.60 -11.65
N LEU A 756 7.01 18.40 -10.72
CA LEU A 756 6.70 17.09 -10.13
C LEU A 756 6.01 16.17 -11.17
N ILE A 757 6.19 14.86 -11.02
CA ILE A 757 5.52 13.85 -11.83
C ILE A 757 4.84 12.79 -10.97
N ASP A 758 3.81 12.13 -11.49
CA ASP A 758 3.04 11.14 -10.73
C ASP A 758 3.91 10.00 -10.17
N TYR A 759 4.95 9.58 -10.89
CA TYR A 759 5.92 8.60 -10.39
C TYR A 759 6.46 8.90 -8.98
N ASP A 760 6.71 10.18 -8.70
CA ASP A 760 7.34 10.64 -7.46
C ASP A 760 6.30 10.80 -6.33
N ILE A 761 5.06 11.20 -6.67
CA ILE A 761 4.05 11.69 -5.72
C ILE A 761 2.69 10.98 -5.78
N HIS A 762 2.53 9.93 -6.58
CA HIS A 762 1.27 9.20 -6.77
C HIS A 762 0.60 8.82 -5.44
N ASN A 763 1.37 8.24 -4.50
CA ASN A 763 0.86 7.81 -3.20
C ASN A 763 0.34 8.97 -2.31
N MET A 764 0.52 10.22 -2.74
CA MET A 764 0.12 11.41 -2.01
C MET A 764 -1.10 12.11 -2.61
N TYR A 765 -1.67 11.65 -3.72
CA TYR A 765 -2.77 12.36 -4.39
C TYR A 765 -3.95 12.65 -3.43
N GLY A 766 -4.48 11.62 -2.77
CA GLY A 766 -5.56 11.78 -1.78
C GLY A 766 -5.13 12.46 -0.48
N HIS A 767 -3.84 12.41 -0.14
CA HIS A 767 -3.28 13.17 0.98
C HIS A 767 -3.33 14.69 0.71
N MET A 768 -2.89 15.10 -0.47
CA MET A 768 -2.91 16.50 -0.89
C MET A 768 -4.33 17.00 -1.13
N GLU A 769 -5.23 16.19 -1.68
CA GLU A 769 -6.66 16.52 -1.75
C GLU A 769 -7.25 16.74 -0.34
N SER A 770 -6.88 15.90 0.64
CA SER A 770 -7.33 16.04 2.03
C SER A 770 -6.87 17.36 2.63
N ILE A 771 -5.61 17.77 2.39
CA ILE A 771 -5.07 19.06 2.84
C ILE A 771 -5.86 20.22 2.24
N VAL A 772 -5.99 20.25 0.90
CA VAL A 772 -6.67 21.32 0.17
C VAL A 772 -8.14 21.41 0.55
N SER A 773 -8.82 20.27 0.69
CA SER A 773 -10.22 20.21 1.11
C SER A 773 -10.42 20.68 2.54
N TYR A 774 -9.49 20.34 3.44
CA TYR A 774 -9.56 20.75 4.84
C TYR A 774 -9.39 22.27 4.96
N GLU A 775 -8.41 22.84 4.26
CA GLU A 775 -8.20 24.28 4.19
C GLU A 775 -9.41 25.00 3.55
N ALA A 776 -9.96 24.45 2.46
CA ALA A 776 -11.16 24.99 1.83
C ALA A 776 -12.35 25.05 2.78
N LEU A 777 -12.58 24.00 3.58
CA LEU A 777 -13.65 23.96 4.57
C LEU A 777 -13.45 25.00 5.69
N LEU A 778 -12.22 25.18 6.18
CA LEU A 778 -11.90 26.22 7.16
C LEU A 778 -12.05 27.64 6.58
N ASN A 779 -11.68 27.85 5.31
CA ASN A 779 -11.88 29.13 4.63
C ASN A 779 -13.38 29.47 4.47
N ILE A 780 -14.24 28.46 4.37
CA ILE A 780 -15.70 28.63 4.28
C ILE A 780 -16.34 28.84 5.65
N ASP A 781 -15.97 28.06 6.66
CA ASP A 781 -16.52 28.11 8.02
C ASP A 781 -15.40 27.95 9.07
N PRO A 782 -14.68 29.03 9.42
CA PRO A 782 -13.51 28.96 10.31
C PRO A 782 -13.88 28.70 11.77
N ILE A 783 -15.17 28.67 12.09
CA ILE A 783 -15.67 28.51 13.47
C ILE A 783 -15.82 27.01 13.79
N LYS A 784 -16.12 26.17 12.79
CA LYS A 784 -16.45 24.76 13.01
C LYS A 784 -15.33 23.84 12.56
N ARG A 785 -15.20 22.71 13.26
CA ARG A 785 -14.32 21.62 12.82
C ARG A 785 -14.79 21.10 11.46
N PRO A 786 -13.89 20.96 10.47
CA PRO A 786 -14.18 20.23 9.26
C PRO A 786 -14.49 18.76 9.55
N PHE A 787 -15.37 18.16 8.76
CA PHE A 787 -15.49 16.71 8.66
C PHE A 787 -15.19 16.32 7.21
N LEU A 788 -14.13 15.53 7.06
CA LEU A 788 -13.70 14.93 5.81
C LEU A 788 -13.55 13.43 5.99
N LEU A 789 -13.97 12.67 4.98
CA LEU A 789 -13.73 11.24 4.86
C LEU A 789 -13.00 10.97 3.54
N SER A 790 -11.77 10.45 3.59
CA SER A 790 -10.93 10.16 2.41
C SER A 790 -10.73 8.67 2.20
N ARG A 791 -10.72 8.23 0.94
CA ARG A 791 -10.36 6.84 0.58
C ARG A 791 -8.85 6.67 0.64
N SER A 792 -8.14 7.36 -0.24
CA SER A 792 -6.70 7.27 -0.33
C SER A 792 -6.01 8.06 0.79
N THR A 793 -4.92 7.50 1.31
CA THR A 793 -4.19 8.04 2.47
C THR A 793 -2.69 7.84 2.37
N PHE A 794 -1.95 8.74 3.01
CA PHE A 794 -0.49 8.70 3.21
C PHE A 794 -0.19 9.09 4.67
N PRO A 795 0.99 8.76 5.24
CA PRO A 795 1.43 9.26 6.54
C PRO A 795 1.14 10.75 6.77
N GLY A 796 0.23 11.05 7.71
CA GLY A 796 -0.20 12.40 8.05
C GLY A 796 -1.62 12.77 7.59
N THR A 797 -2.28 11.97 6.74
CA THR A 797 -3.66 12.26 6.28
C THR A 797 -4.65 12.44 7.43
N GLY A 798 -4.46 11.74 8.56
CA GLY A 798 -5.34 11.85 9.72
C GLY A 798 -5.36 13.22 10.38
N ARG A 799 -4.39 14.10 10.11
CA ARG A 799 -4.41 15.52 10.50
C ARG A 799 -5.53 16.31 9.80
N TYR A 800 -6.14 15.75 8.76
CA TYR A 800 -7.09 16.44 7.89
C TYR A 800 -8.40 15.64 7.70
N ALA A 801 -8.32 14.31 7.60
CA ALA A 801 -9.47 13.48 7.24
C ALA A 801 -9.60 12.20 8.09
N ALA A 802 -10.84 11.76 8.27
CA ALA A 802 -11.17 10.38 8.63
C ALA A 802 -10.98 9.45 7.42
N HIS A 803 -11.06 8.14 7.64
CA HIS A 803 -10.92 7.13 6.59
C HIS A 803 -11.96 6.00 6.73
N TRP A 804 -12.28 5.32 5.63
CA TRP A 804 -12.99 4.05 5.67
C TRP A 804 -12.24 3.03 4.83
N LEU A 805 -12.31 1.75 5.21
CA LEU A 805 -11.53 0.65 4.61
C LEU A 805 -11.95 0.27 3.17
N GLY A 806 -12.64 1.16 2.45
CA GLY A 806 -13.03 0.97 1.06
C GLY A 806 -14.15 -0.04 0.81
N ASP A 807 -14.14 -0.55 -0.42
CA ASP A 807 -15.21 -1.30 -1.08
C ASP A 807 -15.25 -2.79 -0.66
N ASN A 808 -15.45 -3.01 0.64
CA ASN A 808 -15.48 -4.34 1.21
C ASN A 808 -16.64 -5.21 0.71
N HIS A 809 -16.52 -6.53 0.82
CA HIS A 809 -17.59 -7.44 0.43
C HIS A 809 -18.49 -7.83 1.61
N SER A 810 -19.74 -8.17 1.31
CA SER A 810 -20.71 -8.78 2.24
C SER A 810 -20.34 -10.22 2.59
N TRP A 811 -19.14 -10.45 3.12
CA TRP A 811 -18.60 -11.75 3.52
C TRP A 811 -18.07 -11.73 4.97
N TRP A 812 -18.06 -12.90 5.61
CA TRP A 812 -17.57 -13.05 6.99
C TRP A 812 -16.07 -12.76 7.14
N LYS A 813 -15.29 -13.03 6.09
CA LYS A 813 -13.84 -12.75 6.05
C LYS A 813 -13.59 -11.24 6.12
N ASP A 814 -14.36 -10.46 5.38
CA ASP A 814 -14.27 -9.00 5.33
C ASP A 814 -14.72 -8.37 6.64
N MET A 815 -15.76 -8.93 7.29
CA MET A 815 -16.12 -8.54 8.65
C MET A 815 -14.97 -8.80 9.64
N TYR A 816 -14.25 -9.92 9.52
CA TYR A 816 -13.07 -10.17 10.35
C TYR A 816 -11.94 -9.18 10.05
N TYR A 817 -11.54 -9.02 8.79
CA TYR A 817 -10.44 -8.11 8.42
C TYR A 817 -10.78 -6.63 8.58
N SER A 818 -12.06 -6.26 8.75
CA SER A 818 -12.41 -4.92 9.22
C SER A 818 -11.78 -4.59 10.57
N ILE A 819 -11.64 -5.58 11.47
CA ILE A 819 -11.01 -5.40 12.78
C ILE A 819 -9.51 -5.12 12.60
N THR A 820 -8.84 -5.90 11.77
CA THR A 820 -7.39 -5.80 11.56
C THR A 820 -7.02 -4.51 10.81
N GLY A 821 -7.83 -4.10 9.83
CA GLY A 821 -7.72 -2.82 9.14
C GLY A 821 -7.85 -1.66 10.13
N MET A 822 -8.94 -1.62 10.92
CA MET A 822 -9.14 -0.56 11.90
C MET A 822 -8.01 -0.45 12.93
N LEU A 823 -7.49 -1.59 13.42
CA LEU A 823 -6.35 -1.60 14.34
C LEU A 823 -5.08 -1.06 13.69
N SER A 824 -4.84 -1.36 12.42
CA SER A 824 -3.68 -0.85 11.67
C SER A 824 -3.75 0.67 11.51
N PHE A 825 -4.92 1.22 11.21
CA PHE A 825 -5.11 2.66 11.06
C PHE A 825 -5.02 3.46 12.37
N GLN A 826 -5.15 2.79 13.53
CA GLN A 826 -4.76 3.42 14.81
C GLN A 826 -3.25 3.72 14.82
N LEU A 827 -2.43 2.83 14.26
CA LEU A 827 -0.98 3.00 14.18
C LEU A 827 -0.58 4.05 13.14
N PHE A 828 -1.34 4.15 12.05
CA PHE A 828 -1.08 5.08 10.94
C PHE A 828 -1.49 6.53 11.24
N GLY A 829 -2.03 6.81 12.43
CA GLY A 829 -2.47 8.15 12.79
C GLY A 829 -3.78 8.56 12.14
N ILE A 830 -4.67 7.60 11.83
CA ILE A 830 -6.02 7.90 11.31
C ILE A 830 -7.06 7.11 12.14
N PRO A 831 -7.20 7.43 13.44
CA PRO A 831 -7.98 6.58 14.33
C PRO A 831 -9.50 6.69 14.16
N MET A 832 -9.98 7.74 13.48
CA MET A 832 -11.37 7.85 13.03
C MET A 832 -11.56 7.03 11.74
N VAL A 833 -11.63 5.71 11.93
CA VAL A 833 -11.70 4.70 10.86
C VAL A 833 -12.84 3.71 11.10
N GLY A 834 -13.36 3.13 10.02
CA GLY A 834 -14.33 2.04 10.06
C GLY A 834 -14.47 1.34 8.71
N SER A 835 -15.21 0.23 8.66
CA SER A 835 -15.61 -0.41 7.40
C SER A 835 -17.07 -0.11 7.07
N ASP A 836 -17.45 -0.36 5.82
CA ASP A 836 -18.86 -0.35 5.46
C ASP A 836 -19.58 -1.56 6.08
N THR A 837 -20.44 -1.24 7.05
CA THR A 837 -21.12 -2.24 7.86
C THR A 837 -22.13 -3.00 7.02
N CYS A 838 -22.11 -4.32 7.15
CA CYS A 838 -22.81 -5.32 6.32
C CYS A 838 -22.14 -5.63 4.97
N GLY A 839 -21.14 -4.86 4.55
CA GLY A 839 -20.42 -5.02 3.29
C GLY A 839 -20.97 -4.11 2.19
N PHE A 840 -20.09 -3.51 1.38
CA PHE A 840 -20.46 -2.66 0.25
C PHE A 840 -20.85 -3.49 -0.98
N GLN A 841 -20.02 -4.45 -1.36
CA GLN A 841 -20.24 -5.33 -2.51
C GLN A 841 -21.02 -6.61 -2.12
N ALA A 842 -21.69 -7.21 -3.10
CA ALA A 842 -22.53 -8.39 -2.96
C ALA A 842 -23.68 -8.24 -1.94
N ASN A 843 -24.58 -9.23 -1.87
CA ASN A 843 -25.75 -9.16 -1.01
C ASN A 843 -25.47 -9.73 0.39
N ALA A 844 -25.63 -8.89 1.42
CA ALA A 844 -25.71 -9.36 2.79
C ALA A 844 -26.98 -10.19 3.07
N ASP A 845 -26.89 -11.08 4.06
CA ASP A 845 -28.04 -11.76 4.66
C ASP A 845 -28.34 -11.22 6.08
N GLU A 846 -29.47 -11.65 6.67
CA GLU A 846 -29.89 -11.22 8.01
C GLU A 846 -28.82 -11.54 9.08
N GLU A 847 -28.14 -12.68 8.98
CA GLU A 847 -27.17 -13.10 9.99
C GLU A 847 -25.90 -12.27 9.93
N LEU A 848 -25.28 -12.18 8.75
CA LEU A 848 -24.09 -11.38 8.55
C LEU A 848 -24.36 -9.92 8.93
N CYS A 849 -25.45 -9.33 8.44
CA CYS A 849 -25.74 -7.93 8.72
C CYS A 849 -26.09 -7.69 10.20
N ALA A 850 -26.76 -8.64 10.89
CA ALA A 850 -26.95 -8.54 12.34
C ALA A 850 -25.63 -8.58 13.13
N ARG A 851 -24.69 -9.46 12.76
CA ARG A 851 -23.36 -9.51 13.38
C ARG A 851 -22.53 -8.27 13.09
N TRP A 852 -22.55 -7.81 11.84
CA TRP A 852 -21.76 -6.67 11.43
C TRP A 852 -22.31 -5.38 12.01
N MET A 853 -23.63 -5.18 12.08
CA MET A 853 -24.22 -4.03 12.79
C MET A 853 -23.84 -4.02 14.27
N ALA A 854 -23.78 -5.19 14.91
CA ALA A 854 -23.36 -5.29 16.30
C ALA A 854 -21.87 -4.96 16.50
N LEU A 855 -21.00 -5.41 15.59
CA LEU A 855 -19.58 -5.06 15.56
C LEU A 855 -19.36 -3.57 15.24
N GLY A 856 -19.98 -3.09 14.17
CA GLY A 856 -19.85 -1.74 13.63
C GLY A 856 -20.24 -0.64 14.61
N ALA A 857 -21.10 -0.95 15.59
CA ALA A 857 -21.43 -0.05 16.70
C ALA A 857 -20.20 0.38 17.52
N PHE A 858 -19.10 -0.37 17.47
CA PHE A 858 -17.85 -0.11 18.19
C PHE A 858 -16.72 0.45 17.30
N ASN A 859 -16.97 0.68 16.01
CA ASN A 859 -16.02 1.33 15.12
C ASN A 859 -15.92 2.83 15.49
N PRO A 860 -14.73 3.45 15.51
CA PRO A 860 -14.61 4.91 15.67
C PRO A 860 -15.50 5.66 14.68
N PHE A 861 -15.41 5.33 13.39
CA PHE A 861 -16.35 5.74 12.36
C PHE A 861 -17.38 4.63 12.06
N GLY A 862 -18.65 4.84 12.44
CA GLY A 862 -19.71 3.84 12.30
C GLY A 862 -20.69 4.16 11.16
N ARG A 863 -20.56 3.48 10.01
CA ARG A 863 -21.41 3.67 8.83
C ARG A 863 -21.94 2.34 8.28
N ASN A 864 -23.24 2.29 7.97
CA ASN A 864 -23.79 1.32 7.02
C ASN A 864 -23.78 1.96 5.63
N HIS A 865 -23.12 1.30 4.68
CA HIS A 865 -23.09 1.70 3.27
C HIS A 865 -23.26 0.44 2.42
N ASN A 866 -23.73 0.60 1.19
CA ASN A 866 -24.15 -0.48 0.31
C ASN A 866 -23.92 -0.05 -1.14
N GLY A 867 -23.54 -0.97 -2.01
CA GLY A 867 -23.19 -0.66 -3.39
C GLY A 867 -24.28 -0.97 -4.41
N LEU A 868 -23.84 -0.98 -5.67
CA LEU A 868 -24.52 -1.59 -6.81
C LEU A 868 -23.78 -2.86 -7.23
N GLU A 869 -24.49 -3.76 -7.91
CA GLU A 869 -23.87 -4.86 -8.64
C GLU A 869 -23.13 -4.32 -9.88
N TRP A 870 -22.21 -5.10 -10.43
CA TRP A 870 -21.38 -4.71 -11.59
C TRP A 870 -22.18 -4.33 -12.86
N ASP A 871 -23.42 -4.81 -12.99
CA ASP A 871 -24.33 -4.50 -14.09
C ASP A 871 -25.26 -3.30 -13.79
N ASN A 872 -24.93 -2.53 -12.74
CA ASN A 872 -25.72 -1.46 -12.15
C ASN A 872 -27.06 -1.93 -11.57
N ALA A 873 -27.24 -3.23 -11.31
CA ALA A 873 -28.39 -3.71 -10.54
C ALA A 873 -28.26 -3.32 -9.06
N ARG A 874 -29.39 -3.01 -8.44
CA ARG A 874 -29.42 -2.59 -7.03
C ARG A 874 -29.16 -3.79 -6.11
N ILE A 875 -28.09 -3.72 -5.32
CA ILE A 875 -27.88 -4.66 -4.21
C ILE A 875 -29.05 -4.54 -3.24
N ARG A 876 -29.45 -5.68 -2.65
CA ARG A 876 -30.55 -5.74 -1.68
C ARG A 876 -30.34 -4.69 -0.60
N SER A 877 -31.43 -4.02 -0.25
CA SER A 877 -31.43 -3.02 0.83
C SER A 877 -31.03 -3.70 2.15
N GLN A 878 -30.14 -3.06 2.90
CA GLN A 878 -29.49 -3.62 4.09
C GLN A 878 -29.45 -2.65 5.26
N GLU A 879 -30.28 -1.60 5.22
CA GLU A 879 -30.52 -0.74 6.36
C GLU A 879 -31.01 -1.62 7.53
N PRO A 880 -30.63 -1.33 8.78
CA PRO A 880 -30.77 -2.29 9.88
C PRO A 880 -32.22 -2.66 10.20
N TYR A 881 -33.21 -1.87 9.78
CA TYR A 881 -34.63 -2.15 9.95
C TYR A 881 -35.20 -3.16 8.94
N ILE A 882 -34.43 -3.56 7.92
CA ILE A 882 -34.92 -4.48 6.87
C ILE A 882 -35.26 -5.85 7.45
N TRP A 883 -34.47 -6.32 8.41
CA TRP A 883 -34.68 -7.60 9.09
C TRP A 883 -34.93 -7.44 10.59
N PRO A 884 -35.87 -8.20 11.20
CA PRO A 884 -36.17 -8.08 12.63
C PRO A 884 -34.97 -8.35 13.55
N LYS A 885 -34.13 -9.35 13.23
CA LYS A 885 -32.98 -9.68 14.09
C LYS A 885 -31.85 -8.67 13.94
N THR A 886 -31.60 -8.20 12.72
CA THR A 886 -30.67 -7.09 12.47
C THR A 886 -31.10 -5.83 13.22
N ALA A 887 -32.39 -5.50 13.21
CA ALA A 887 -32.91 -4.34 13.93
C ALA A 887 -32.71 -4.47 15.45
N GLU A 888 -32.93 -5.65 16.03
CA GLU A 888 -32.71 -5.90 17.46
C GLU A 888 -31.23 -5.89 17.84
N ALA A 889 -30.37 -6.53 17.05
CA ALA A 889 -28.92 -6.50 17.23
C ALA A 889 -28.40 -5.06 17.20
N SER A 890 -28.85 -4.29 16.21
CA SER A 890 -28.49 -2.88 16.03
C SER A 890 -28.95 -2.02 17.20
N ARG A 891 -30.19 -2.16 17.66
CA ARG A 891 -30.69 -1.41 18.83
C ARG A 891 -29.86 -1.68 20.07
N ARG A 892 -29.50 -2.93 20.33
CA ARG A 892 -28.72 -3.31 21.52
C ARG A 892 -27.29 -2.76 21.45
N ALA A 893 -26.60 -2.98 20.34
CA ALA A 893 -25.21 -2.54 20.20
C ALA A 893 -25.10 -1.01 20.10
N LEU A 894 -25.98 -0.35 19.34
CA LEU A 894 -26.00 1.12 19.25
C LEU A 894 -26.45 1.78 20.56
N ALA A 895 -27.29 1.13 21.37
CA ALA A 895 -27.56 1.62 22.73
C ALA A 895 -26.29 1.68 23.57
N ILE A 896 -25.38 0.71 23.43
CA ILE A 896 -24.06 0.77 24.08
C ILE A 896 -23.23 1.90 23.49
N ARG A 897 -23.11 1.98 22.16
CA ARG A 897 -22.38 3.05 21.47
C ARG A 897 -22.77 4.43 21.99
N TYR A 898 -24.06 4.75 21.95
CA TYR A 898 -24.57 6.07 22.36
C TYR A 898 -24.37 6.32 23.85
N LYS A 899 -24.42 5.26 24.67
CA LYS A 899 -24.09 5.33 26.09
C LYS A 899 -22.63 5.69 26.36
N ILE A 900 -21.70 5.20 25.54
CA ILE A 900 -20.25 5.41 25.70
C ILE A 900 -19.67 6.54 24.84
N LEU A 901 -20.49 7.34 24.15
CA LEU A 901 -20.00 8.46 23.34
C LEU A 901 -19.11 9.44 24.13
N PRO A 902 -19.37 9.78 25.41
CA PRO A 902 -18.46 10.63 26.19
C PRO A 902 -17.05 10.02 26.35
N TYR A 903 -16.99 8.70 26.51
CA TYR A 903 -15.74 7.96 26.58
C TYR A 903 -15.02 7.96 25.23
N MET A 904 -15.71 7.63 24.14
CA MET A 904 -15.13 7.66 22.78
C MET A 904 -14.65 9.08 22.39
N TYR A 905 -15.43 10.11 22.74
CA TYR A 905 -15.07 11.49 22.47
C TYR A 905 -13.88 11.97 23.30
N THR A 906 -13.76 11.52 24.55
CA THR A 906 -12.56 11.76 25.35
C THR A 906 -11.33 11.17 24.65
N TYR A 907 -11.41 9.95 24.13
CA TYR A 907 -10.30 9.37 23.34
C TYR A 907 -10.05 10.12 22.04
N LEU A 908 -11.08 10.58 21.33
CA LEU A 908 -10.91 11.40 20.13
C LEU A 908 -10.13 12.69 20.41
N VAL A 909 -10.40 13.35 21.53
CA VAL A 909 -9.66 14.54 21.96
C VAL A 909 -8.24 14.18 22.39
N ARG A 910 -8.05 13.06 23.09
CA ARG A 910 -6.73 12.58 23.52
C ARG A 910 -5.87 12.10 22.35
N THR A 911 -6.46 11.60 21.27
CA THR A 911 -5.76 11.41 20.00
C THR A 911 -5.17 12.74 19.51
N HIS A 912 -5.98 13.79 19.47
CA HIS A 912 -5.55 15.09 18.96
C HIS A 912 -4.50 15.78 19.86
N THR A 913 -4.62 15.61 21.18
CA THR A 913 -3.83 16.37 22.17
C THR A 913 -2.67 15.58 22.79
N HIS A 914 -2.74 14.25 22.79
CA HIS A 914 -1.80 13.35 23.47
C HIS A 914 -1.34 12.18 22.57
N SER A 915 -1.77 12.14 21.31
CA SER A 915 -1.46 11.07 20.35
C SER A 915 -1.82 9.67 20.85
N GLU A 916 -2.92 9.56 21.60
CA GLU A 916 -3.47 8.27 22.01
C GLU A 916 -4.33 7.63 20.92
N MET A 917 -4.52 6.31 20.99
CA MET A 917 -5.38 5.56 20.07
C MET A 917 -6.82 5.50 20.60
N ILE A 918 -7.81 5.34 19.71
CA ILE A 918 -9.21 5.12 20.10
C ILE A 918 -9.47 3.63 20.30
N LEU A 919 -8.92 2.78 19.43
CA LEU A 919 -8.95 1.33 19.57
C LEU A 919 -7.58 0.80 20.00
N TYR A 920 -7.58 -0.15 20.92
CA TYR A 920 -6.35 -0.81 21.37
C TYR A 920 -6.35 -2.29 21.00
N SER A 921 -5.24 -2.70 20.38
CA SER A 921 -4.92 -4.12 20.20
C SER A 921 -4.44 -4.74 21.51
N PHE A 922 -4.50 -6.06 21.57
CA PHE A 922 -3.96 -6.81 22.71
C PHE A 922 -2.43 -6.68 22.78
N ALA A 923 -1.77 -6.64 21.62
CA ALA A 923 -0.34 -6.41 21.52
C ALA A 923 0.10 -5.08 22.15
N ALA A 924 -0.72 -4.03 22.04
CA ALA A 924 -0.43 -2.72 22.64
C ALA A 924 -0.45 -2.75 24.18
N LEU A 925 -1.38 -3.51 24.78
CA LEU A 925 -1.65 -3.49 26.22
C LEU A 925 -0.99 -4.62 27.00
N TRP A 926 -0.68 -5.75 26.35
CA TRP A 926 -0.02 -6.91 26.97
C TRP A 926 1.13 -7.44 26.09
N PRO A 927 2.18 -6.63 25.84
CA PRO A 927 3.26 -7.00 24.92
C PRO A 927 4.11 -8.18 25.42
N ASN A 928 4.04 -8.53 26.71
CA ASN A 928 4.72 -9.68 27.30
C ASN A 928 3.92 -10.99 27.23
N ASP A 929 2.66 -10.93 26.79
CA ASP A 929 1.80 -12.11 26.64
C ASP A 929 1.86 -12.61 25.19
N ALA A 930 2.58 -13.71 24.97
CA ALA A 930 2.77 -14.30 23.65
C ALA A 930 1.45 -14.68 22.96
N THR A 931 0.38 -14.98 23.72
CA THR A 931 -0.94 -15.22 23.15
C THR A 931 -1.57 -13.91 22.68
N ALA A 932 -1.50 -12.88 23.53
CA ALA A 932 -2.05 -11.55 23.26
C ALA A 932 -1.47 -10.91 21.98
N LEU A 933 -0.18 -11.14 21.68
CA LEU A 933 0.47 -10.66 20.46
C LEU A 933 -0.21 -11.15 19.16
N GLY A 934 -0.87 -12.30 19.19
CA GLY A 934 -1.57 -12.89 18.05
C GLY A 934 -3.08 -12.67 18.02
N ILE A 935 -3.66 -11.97 19.00
CA ILE A 935 -5.11 -11.73 19.04
C ILE A 935 -5.47 -10.52 18.17
N ASP A 936 -6.23 -10.79 17.11
CA ASP A 936 -6.69 -9.79 16.14
C ASP A 936 -8.19 -9.91 15.80
N LYS A 937 -8.90 -10.80 16.51
CA LYS A 937 -10.36 -10.99 16.46
C LYS A 937 -11.11 -10.29 17.60
N GLN A 938 -10.36 -9.71 18.53
CA GLN A 938 -10.86 -8.94 19.65
C GLN A 938 -10.07 -7.63 19.71
N PHE A 939 -10.72 -6.59 20.20
CA PHE A 939 -10.10 -5.27 20.40
C PHE A 939 -10.74 -4.58 21.57
N LEU A 940 -10.11 -3.51 22.06
CA LEU A 940 -10.69 -2.64 23.04
C LEU A 940 -11.08 -1.29 22.43
N VAL A 941 -12.23 -0.75 22.81
CA VAL A 941 -12.51 0.68 22.72
C VAL A 941 -11.90 1.34 23.96
N GLY A 942 -11.02 2.30 23.74
CA GLY A 942 -10.10 2.80 24.75
C GLY A 942 -9.34 1.65 25.42
N LYS A 943 -8.97 1.83 26.69
CA LYS A 943 -8.28 0.80 27.48
C LYS A 943 -9.24 -0.07 28.31
N GLY A 944 -10.55 0.19 28.25
CA GLY A 944 -11.50 -0.32 29.22
C GLY A 944 -12.67 -1.16 28.71
N ILE A 945 -12.98 -1.16 27.41
CA ILE A 945 -14.14 -1.90 26.89
C ILE A 945 -13.68 -2.92 25.86
N LEU A 946 -13.72 -4.21 26.21
CA LEU A 946 -13.37 -5.33 25.36
C LEU A 946 -14.57 -5.80 24.52
N ILE A 947 -14.36 -5.90 23.21
CA ILE A 947 -15.33 -6.41 22.23
C ILE A 947 -14.90 -7.79 21.76
N THR A 948 -15.80 -8.77 21.86
CA THR A 948 -15.56 -10.15 21.41
C THR A 948 -16.64 -10.58 20.40
N PRO A 949 -16.51 -10.19 19.12
CA PRO A 949 -17.52 -10.44 18.09
C PRO A 949 -17.54 -11.91 17.63
N VAL A 950 -18.72 -12.37 17.20
CA VAL A 950 -18.85 -13.60 16.41
C VAL A 950 -18.49 -13.27 14.96
N ILE A 951 -17.43 -13.88 14.44
CA ILE A 951 -16.92 -13.66 13.07
C ILE A 951 -17.09 -14.88 12.14
N GLU A 952 -17.94 -15.82 12.51
CA GLU A 952 -18.21 -17.04 11.74
C GLU A 952 -19.71 -17.29 11.62
N GLN A 953 -20.14 -17.77 10.46
CA GLN A 953 -21.55 -18.07 10.17
C GLN A 953 -22.10 -19.21 11.04
N GLY A 954 -23.37 -19.08 11.44
CA GLY A 954 -24.14 -20.10 12.14
C GLY A 954 -23.78 -20.27 13.61
N LYS A 955 -22.91 -19.43 14.18
CA LYS A 955 -22.48 -19.54 15.57
C LYS A 955 -23.43 -18.79 16.50
N THR A 956 -23.65 -19.37 17.68
CA THR A 956 -24.41 -18.76 18.79
C THR A 956 -23.55 -18.58 20.05
N SER A 957 -22.25 -18.79 19.92
CA SER A 957 -21.24 -18.62 20.97
C SER A 957 -19.90 -18.30 20.33
N VAL A 958 -19.02 -17.63 21.06
CA VAL A 958 -17.66 -17.30 20.62
C VAL A 958 -16.67 -17.62 21.72
N GLU A 959 -15.49 -18.13 21.37
CA GLU A 959 -14.38 -18.26 22.31
C GLU A 959 -13.52 -17.00 22.24
N GLY A 960 -13.38 -16.30 23.38
CA GLY A 960 -12.55 -15.11 23.50
C GLY A 960 -11.39 -15.34 24.47
N TYR A 961 -10.26 -14.71 24.19
CA TYR A 961 -9.14 -14.58 25.12
C TYR A 961 -9.37 -13.39 26.05
N PHE A 962 -9.13 -13.61 27.34
CA PHE A 962 -9.18 -12.59 28.39
C PHE A 962 -7.79 -12.49 29.00
N PRO A 963 -7.04 -11.41 28.74
CA PRO A 963 -5.71 -11.19 29.31
C PRO A 963 -5.74 -11.03 30.83
N GLU A 964 -4.55 -10.95 31.44
CA GLU A 964 -4.40 -10.70 32.88
C GLU A 964 -5.23 -9.49 33.33
N GLY A 965 -6.08 -9.73 34.35
CA GLY A 965 -7.01 -8.74 34.88
C GLY A 965 -8.36 -9.34 35.28
N ILE A 966 -9.24 -8.47 35.77
CA ILE A 966 -10.65 -8.76 36.05
C ILE A 966 -11.48 -8.16 34.91
N TRP A 967 -12.49 -8.89 34.44
CA TRP A 967 -13.36 -8.47 33.35
C TRP A 967 -14.82 -8.66 33.77
N TYR A 968 -15.60 -7.59 33.74
CA TYR A 968 -17.02 -7.56 34.10
C TYR A 968 -17.86 -7.59 32.83
N ASP A 969 -18.88 -8.44 32.74
CA ASP A 969 -19.85 -8.38 31.65
C ASP A 969 -20.58 -7.03 31.62
N TRP A 970 -20.70 -6.40 30.45
CA TRP A 970 -21.37 -5.10 30.29
C TRP A 970 -22.88 -5.14 30.59
N TYR A 971 -23.54 -6.27 30.34
CA TYR A 971 -25.00 -6.36 30.37
C TYR A 971 -25.54 -6.74 31.75
N ASP A 972 -24.87 -7.63 32.46
CA ASP A 972 -25.32 -8.13 33.77
C ASP A 972 -24.44 -7.72 34.96
N HIS A 973 -23.23 -7.19 34.71
CA HIS A 973 -22.21 -6.77 35.68
C HIS A 973 -21.72 -7.83 36.68
N SER A 974 -22.38 -8.98 36.74
CA SER A 974 -22.23 -10.03 37.75
C SER A 974 -21.35 -11.19 37.29
N ASN A 975 -21.30 -11.41 35.97
CA ASN A 975 -20.42 -12.38 35.36
C ASN A 975 -19.00 -11.81 35.27
N VAL A 976 -18.12 -12.33 36.12
CA VAL A 976 -16.74 -11.85 36.25
C VAL A 976 -15.76 -12.93 35.76
N ILE A 977 -14.91 -12.54 34.82
CA ILE A 977 -13.83 -13.38 34.30
C ILE A 977 -12.49 -12.87 34.85
N THR A 978 -11.67 -13.78 35.37
CA THR A 978 -10.29 -13.50 35.76
C THR A 978 -9.35 -14.15 34.77
N GLY A 979 -8.57 -13.34 34.06
CA GLY A 979 -7.56 -13.80 33.11
C GLY A 979 -6.17 -13.99 33.75
N PRO A 980 -5.17 -14.49 32.99
CA PRO A 980 -5.22 -14.83 31.57
C PRO A 980 -5.93 -16.17 31.29
N THR A 981 -6.93 -16.19 30.41
CA THR A 981 -7.69 -17.42 30.09
C THR A 981 -8.54 -17.29 28.81
N TYR A 982 -8.87 -18.41 28.18
CA TYR A 982 -9.92 -18.47 27.15
C TYR A 982 -11.28 -18.79 27.78
N LYS A 983 -12.34 -18.16 27.26
CA LYS A 983 -13.73 -18.44 27.67
C LYS A 983 -14.66 -18.50 26.47
N VAL A 984 -15.53 -19.51 26.48
CA VAL A 984 -16.67 -19.58 25.56
C VAL A 984 -17.81 -18.73 26.12
N LEU A 985 -18.22 -17.73 25.35
CA LEU A 985 -19.24 -16.75 25.68
C LEU A 985 -20.51 -17.07 24.89
N ASN A 986 -21.67 -16.94 25.52
CA ASN A 986 -22.95 -17.04 24.82
C ASN A 986 -23.12 -15.80 23.92
N ALA A 987 -23.40 -16.01 22.64
CA ALA A 987 -23.49 -14.94 21.65
C ALA A 987 -24.59 -15.27 20.63
N PRO A 988 -25.89 -15.32 21.04
CA PRO A 988 -26.99 -15.43 20.07
C PRO A 988 -26.94 -14.26 19.07
N ILE A 989 -27.64 -14.37 17.94
CA ILE A 989 -27.55 -13.44 16.80
C ILE A 989 -27.71 -11.95 17.19
N GLU A 990 -28.60 -11.64 18.14
CA GLU A 990 -28.85 -10.27 18.61
C GLU A 990 -27.92 -9.81 19.74
N HIS A 991 -26.89 -10.57 20.10
CA HIS A 991 -26.00 -10.27 21.22
C HIS A 991 -24.54 -10.38 20.81
N ILE A 992 -23.81 -9.29 21.05
CA ILE A 992 -22.35 -9.23 20.98
C ILE A 992 -21.80 -9.18 22.41
N PRO A 993 -20.92 -10.11 22.80
CA PRO A 993 -20.25 -10.05 24.10
C PRO A 993 -19.37 -8.81 24.24
N VAL A 994 -19.58 -8.08 25.34
CA VAL A 994 -18.85 -6.86 25.69
C VAL A 994 -18.46 -6.94 27.17
N HIS A 995 -17.19 -6.67 27.48
CA HIS A 995 -16.70 -6.72 28.86
C HIS A 995 -15.97 -5.44 29.24
N ILE A 996 -16.10 -5.03 30.49
CA ILE A 996 -15.41 -3.89 31.08
C ILE A 996 -14.17 -4.40 31.82
N ARG A 997 -13.01 -3.83 31.50
CA ARG A 997 -11.76 -4.13 32.20
C ARG A 997 -11.80 -3.52 33.60
N GLY A 998 -11.48 -4.31 34.62
CA GLY A 998 -11.25 -3.81 35.97
C GLY A 998 -10.07 -2.83 36.01
N GLY A 999 -10.19 -1.81 36.84
CA GLY A 999 -9.25 -0.69 36.90
C GLY A 999 -9.69 0.52 36.08
N GLN A 1000 -10.92 0.55 35.55
CA GLN A 1000 -11.38 1.58 34.62
C GLN A 1000 -12.64 2.28 35.12
N ILE A 1001 -12.72 3.59 34.86
CA ILE A 1001 -13.90 4.42 35.09
C ILE A 1001 -14.38 4.95 33.74
N ILE A 1002 -15.60 4.59 33.37
CA ILE A 1002 -16.19 4.91 32.07
C ILE A 1002 -17.29 5.95 32.28
N PRO A 1003 -17.10 7.21 31.82
CA PRO A 1003 -18.18 8.18 31.77
C PRO A 1003 -19.18 7.80 30.68
N THR A 1004 -20.46 7.81 31.03
CA THR A 1004 -21.55 7.42 30.15
C THR A 1004 -22.70 8.41 30.19
N GLN A 1005 -23.51 8.44 29.12
CA GLN A 1005 -24.63 9.36 28.98
C GLN A 1005 -25.68 8.77 28.01
N GLY A 1006 -26.97 8.82 28.35
CA GLY A 1006 -28.05 8.30 27.50
C GLY A 1006 -28.35 6.79 27.69
N PRO A 1007 -28.74 6.03 26.64
CA PRO A 1007 -28.67 6.34 25.21
C PRO A 1007 -29.86 7.16 24.66
N SER A 1008 -29.68 7.79 23.50
CA SER A 1008 -30.73 8.52 22.74
C SER A 1008 -30.63 8.20 21.23
N LEU A 1009 -31.54 8.75 20.40
CA LEU A 1009 -31.57 8.45 18.95
C LEU A 1009 -30.62 9.32 18.12
N THR A 1010 -30.14 10.44 18.67
CA THR A 1010 -29.14 11.33 18.08
C THR A 1010 -28.13 11.74 19.14
N VAL A 1011 -26.93 12.10 18.71
CA VAL A 1011 -25.87 12.70 19.54
C VAL A 1011 -26.39 13.93 20.26
N TYR A 1012 -27.19 14.78 19.58
CA TYR A 1012 -27.76 15.97 20.18
C TYR A 1012 -28.65 15.65 21.39
N GLU A 1013 -29.60 14.72 21.25
CA GLU A 1013 -30.45 14.30 22.37
C GLU A 1013 -29.62 13.66 23.49
N ASN A 1014 -28.59 12.89 23.11
CA ASN A 1014 -27.72 12.19 24.05
C ASN A 1014 -26.94 13.17 24.94
N ARG A 1015 -26.31 14.19 24.33
CA ARG A 1015 -25.53 15.23 25.02
C ARG A 1015 -26.35 16.05 26.02
N ASN A 1016 -27.68 16.04 25.91
CA ASN A 1016 -28.60 16.73 26.81
C ASN A 1016 -29.13 15.84 27.95
N LYS A 1017 -28.66 14.60 28.08
CA LYS A 1017 -29.00 13.71 29.21
C LYS A 1017 -28.03 13.92 30.37
N PRO A 1018 -28.42 13.61 31.62
CA PRO A 1018 -27.47 13.57 32.72
C PRO A 1018 -26.42 12.46 32.50
N PHE A 1019 -25.23 12.67 33.04
CA PHE A 1019 -24.14 11.70 33.06
C PHE A 1019 -24.39 10.59 34.08
N GLU A 1020 -23.72 9.47 33.83
CA GLU A 1020 -23.58 8.31 34.69
C GLU A 1020 -22.09 7.91 34.71
N LEU A 1021 -21.57 7.48 35.87
CA LEU A 1021 -20.22 6.90 35.95
C LEU A 1021 -20.28 5.41 36.22
N LEU A 1022 -19.62 4.62 35.37
CA LEU A 1022 -19.44 3.18 35.57
C LEU A 1022 -18.00 2.91 36.01
N VAL A 1023 -17.84 2.53 37.28
CA VAL A 1023 -16.55 2.28 37.93
C VAL A 1023 -16.33 0.77 38.04
N ALA A 1024 -15.38 0.21 37.30
CA ALA A 1024 -15.02 -1.20 37.39
C ALA A 1024 -13.74 -1.37 38.22
N LEU A 1025 -13.84 -1.92 39.42
CA LEU A 1025 -12.68 -2.11 40.29
C LEU A 1025 -11.78 -3.25 39.81
N ASP A 1026 -10.46 -3.08 39.89
CA ASP A 1026 -9.51 -4.16 39.65
C ASP A 1026 -9.37 -5.11 40.88
N SER A 1027 -8.38 -6.00 40.83
CA SER A 1027 -8.03 -6.91 41.92
C SER A 1027 -7.50 -6.19 43.16
N GLU A 1028 -6.93 -5.00 43.00
CA GLU A 1028 -6.44 -4.12 44.07
C GLU A 1028 -7.52 -3.15 44.59
N LYS A 1029 -8.74 -3.21 44.05
CA LYS A 1029 -9.87 -2.32 44.37
C LYS A 1029 -9.61 -0.86 43.98
N LYS A 1030 -8.88 -0.67 42.89
CA LYS A 1030 -8.60 0.63 42.27
C LYS A 1030 -9.30 0.76 40.92
N ALA A 1031 -9.47 2.00 40.48
CA ALA A 1031 -9.92 2.33 39.13
C ALA A 1031 -9.50 3.76 38.76
N HIS A 1032 -9.26 4.00 37.48
CA HIS A 1032 -8.93 5.32 36.92
C HIS A 1032 -9.75 5.59 35.65
N GLY A 1033 -10.06 6.86 35.40
CA GLY A 1033 -10.63 7.29 34.14
C GLY A 1033 -10.56 8.79 33.95
N ILE A 1034 -10.87 9.25 32.74
CA ILE A 1034 -10.83 10.66 32.35
C ILE A 1034 -12.13 10.97 31.60
N LEU A 1035 -12.60 12.21 31.73
CA LEU A 1035 -13.64 12.78 30.88
C LEU A 1035 -13.21 14.15 30.37
N TYR A 1036 -13.34 14.34 29.06
CA TYR A 1036 -13.22 15.64 28.40
C TYR A 1036 -14.60 16.16 27.95
N LEU A 1037 -14.87 17.45 28.17
CA LEU A 1037 -16.11 18.12 27.77
C LEU A 1037 -15.83 19.46 27.08
N ASP A 1038 -16.43 19.67 25.92
CA ASP A 1038 -16.52 20.96 25.22
C ASP A 1038 -17.86 21.04 24.46
N ASP A 1039 -18.03 22.03 23.59
CA ASP A 1039 -19.24 22.20 22.77
C ASP A 1039 -19.42 21.15 21.65
N GLY A 1040 -18.39 20.34 21.39
CA GLY A 1040 -18.41 19.27 20.38
C GLY A 1040 -18.32 19.73 18.93
N ILE A 1041 -18.15 21.03 18.62
CA ILE A 1041 -18.25 21.53 17.24
C ILE A 1041 -17.23 22.62 16.88
N SER A 1042 -16.79 23.43 17.84
CA SER A 1042 -15.91 24.57 17.55
C SER A 1042 -14.50 24.11 17.16
N TYR A 1043 -13.95 24.69 16.09
CA TYR A 1043 -12.59 24.42 15.64
C TYR A 1043 -11.57 24.78 16.72
N ASN A 1044 -11.70 25.99 17.28
CA ASN A 1044 -10.96 26.40 18.46
C ASN A 1044 -11.94 26.60 19.63
N VAL A 1045 -11.69 25.91 20.74
CA VAL A 1045 -12.52 25.98 21.95
C VAL A 1045 -12.10 27.12 22.90
N ASP A 1046 -11.02 27.86 22.62
CA ASP A 1046 -10.52 28.99 23.41
C ASP A 1046 -10.37 28.68 24.92
N GLY A 1047 -9.94 27.46 25.24
CA GLY A 1047 -9.80 26.98 26.61
C GLY A 1047 -11.12 26.69 27.34
N LYS A 1048 -12.28 26.79 26.66
CA LYS A 1048 -13.61 26.50 27.20
C LYS A 1048 -13.94 25.01 27.17
N PHE A 1049 -13.19 24.25 27.94
CA PHE A 1049 -13.43 22.83 28.12
C PHE A 1049 -13.29 22.44 29.59
N ASN A 1050 -13.84 21.28 29.95
CA ASN A 1050 -13.52 20.61 31.20
C ASN A 1050 -12.66 19.39 30.90
N GLU A 1051 -11.68 19.14 31.77
CA GLU A 1051 -10.97 17.87 31.82
C GLU A 1051 -11.00 17.39 33.26
N ILE A 1052 -11.57 16.20 33.46
CA ILE A 1052 -11.88 15.65 34.79
C ILE A 1052 -11.20 14.29 34.90
N GLU A 1053 -10.39 14.14 35.93
CA GLU A 1053 -9.74 12.90 36.29
C GLU A 1053 -10.48 12.23 37.44
N TYR A 1054 -10.79 10.94 37.27
CA TYR A 1054 -11.43 10.10 38.27
C TYR A 1054 -10.44 9.09 38.82
N ASN A 1055 -10.37 8.99 40.15
CA ASN A 1055 -9.49 8.07 40.85
C ASN A 1055 -10.24 7.34 41.96
N VAL A 1056 -10.13 6.02 42.01
CA VAL A 1056 -10.59 5.19 43.12
C VAL A 1056 -9.43 4.55 43.85
N GLU A 1057 -9.37 4.78 45.15
CA GLU A 1057 -8.48 4.07 46.06
C GLU A 1057 -9.11 3.98 47.46
N ASN A 1058 -8.87 2.88 48.19
CA ASN A 1058 -9.31 2.70 49.58
C ASN A 1058 -10.81 2.98 49.82
N GLY A 1059 -11.68 2.55 48.90
CA GLY A 1059 -13.13 2.74 49.03
C GLY A 1059 -13.59 4.19 48.83
N THR A 1060 -12.79 5.00 48.12
CA THR A 1060 -13.12 6.41 47.84
C THR A 1060 -12.88 6.73 46.37
N LEU A 1061 -13.90 7.24 45.69
CA LEU A 1061 -13.84 7.86 44.38
C LEU A 1061 -13.62 9.37 44.54
N THR A 1062 -12.64 9.91 43.83
CA THR A 1062 -12.35 11.34 43.74
C THR A 1062 -12.44 11.78 42.29
N ALA A 1063 -13.15 12.87 42.05
CA ALA A 1063 -13.14 13.58 40.78
C ALA A 1063 -12.44 14.92 40.97
N LYS A 1064 -11.42 15.17 40.16
CA LYS A 1064 -10.66 16.43 40.17
C LYS A 1064 -10.42 16.89 38.75
N GLY A 1065 -10.57 18.19 38.49
CA GLY A 1065 -10.46 18.68 37.14
C GLY A 1065 -10.20 20.17 37.00
N SER A 1066 -10.12 20.59 35.75
CA SER A 1066 -10.19 22.00 35.35
C SER A 1066 -11.55 22.24 34.71
N TYR A 1067 -12.25 23.31 35.12
CA TYR A 1067 -13.65 23.54 34.74
C TYR A 1067 -13.84 24.91 34.08
N ASN A 1068 -13.66 24.98 32.76
CA ASN A 1068 -13.83 26.21 31.98
C ASN A 1068 -14.96 26.11 30.95
N TYR A 1069 -15.69 24.99 30.90
CA TYR A 1069 -16.87 24.83 30.06
C TYR A 1069 -18.10 25.43 30.76
N ASP A 1070 -18.77 26.37 30.08
CA ASP A 1070 -19.82 27.20 30.68
C ASP A 1070 -21.15 26.46 30.88
N GLU A 1071 -21.42 25.39 30.13
CA GLU A 1071 -22.71 24.71 30.22
C GLU A 1071 -22.77 23.77 31.44
N PRO A 1072 -23.82 23.87 32.27
CA PRO A 1072 -23.97 23.02 33.44
C PRO A 1072 -24.28 21.59 33.00
N GLN A 1073 -23.45 20.66 33.48
CA GLN A 1073 -23.61 19.22 33.27
C GLN A 1073 -23.86 18.54 34.62
N ASN A 1074 -24.74 17.55 34.67
CA ASN A 1074 -25.14 16.89 35.92
C ASN A 1074 -24.86 15.39 35.89
N LEU A 1075 -24.32 14.86 36.98
CA LEU A 1075 -24.14 13.43 37.25
C LEU A 1075 -25.24 12.95 38.19
N HIS A 1076 -26.01 11.96 37.73
CA HIS A 1076 -27.19 11.49 38.45
C HIS A 1076 -27.07 10.06 38.99
N GLU A 1077 -26.13 9.26 38.47
CA GLU A 1077 -25.91 7.88 38.89
C GLU A 1077 -24.42 7.51 38.87
N ILE A 1078 -23.98 6.76 39.89
CA ILE A 1078 -22.65 6.13 39.94
C ILE A 1078 -22.85 4.65 40.25
N SER A 1079 -22.31 3.79 39.40
CA SER A 1079 -22.34 2.33 39.55
C SER A 1079 -20.93 1.80 39.73
N ILE A 1080 -20.66 1.12 40.84
CA ILE A 1080 -19.34 0.62 41.24
C ILE A 1080 -19.35 -0.91 41.29
N LEU A 1081 -18.64 -1.53 40.37
CA LEU A 1081 -18.53 -2.98 40.22
C LEU A 1081 -17.38 -3.55 41.04
N GLY A 1082 -17.55 -4.75 41.59
CA GLY A 1082 -16.49 -5.45 42.32
C GLY A 1082 -16.35 -5.07 43.79
N VAL A 1083 -17.38 -4.43 44.37
CA VAL A 1083 -17.48 -4.13 45.80
C VAL A 1083 -17.82 -5.42 46.55
N SER A 1084 -16.86 -5.95 47.30
CA SER A 1084 -16.89 -7.32 47.85
C SER A 1084 -17.92 -7.56 48.96
N SER A 1085 -18.39 -6.51 49.61
CA SER A 1085 -19.38 -6.58 50.68
C SER A 1085 -20.26 -5.35 50.69
N LYS A 1086 -21.52 -5.52 51.11
CA LYS A 1086 -22.46 -4.41 51.23
C LYS A 1086 -21.88 -3.32 52.15
N PRO A 1087 -21.73 -2.07 51.66
CA PRO A 1087 -21.31 -0.97 52.51
C PRO A 1087 -22.28 -0.73 53.66
N SER A 1088 -21.73 -0.32 54.79
CA SER A 1088 -22.47 0.15 55.96
C SER A 1088 -22.95 1.60 55.78
N THR A 1089 -22.14 2.42 55.11
CA THR A 1089 -22.40 3.83 54.82
C THR A 1089 -21.82 4.20 53.46
N VAL A 1090 -22.51 5.09 52.75
CA VAL A 1090 -22.00 5.73 51.53
C VAL A 1090 -22.21 7.23 51.67
N THR A 1091 -21.17 8.00 51.41
CA THR A 1091 -21.22 9.48 51.47
C THR A 1091 -20.85 10.09 50.13
N VAL A 1092 -21.48 11.22 49.82
CA VAL A 1092 -21.18 12.08 48.67
C VAL A 1092 -20.92 13.47 49.23
N ASN A 1093 -19.71 14.00 49.04
CA ASN A 1093 -19.26 15.28 49.61
C ASN A 1093 -19.60 15.39 51.10
N ASP A 1094 -19.23 14.37 51.88
CA ASP A 1094 -19.46 14.22 53.33
C ASP A 1094 -20.93 14.12 53.78
N ALA A 1095 -21.89 14.00 52.86
CA ALA A 1095 -23.31 13.78 53.16
C ALA A 1095 -23.75 12.34 52.88
N ASP A 1096 -24.56 11.76 53.76
CA ASP A 1096 -25.10 10.39 53.58
C ASP A 1096 -25.91 10.30 52.27
N ALA A 1097 -25.59 9.28 51.46
CA ALA A 1097 -26.28 9.00 50.21
C ALA A 1097 -27.09 7.70 50.29
N GLN A 1098 -28.24 7.67 49.60
CA GLN A 1098 -29.00 6.43 49.42
C GLN A 1098 -28.30 5.58 48.36
N PHE A 1099 -28.23 4.27 48.61
CA PHE A 1099 -27.60 3.35 47.69
C PHE A 1099 -28.32 2.00 47.64
N GLU A 1100 -28.18 1.34 46.49
CA GLU A 1100 -28.57 -0.04 46.25
C GLU A 1100 -27.31 -0.90 46.22
N PHE A 1101 -27.39 -2.13 46.73
CA PHE A 1101 -26.29 -3.08 46.65
C PHE A 1101 -26.81 -4.47 46.33
N SER A 1102 -26.34 -5.03 45.21
CA SER A 1102 -26.65 -6.38 44.76
C SER A 1102 -25.53 -6.91 43.87
N ASN A 1103 -25.26 -8.21 43.88
CA ASN A 1103 -24.29 -8.85 42.98
C ASN A 1103 -22.89 -8.21 42.96
N ASN A 1104 -22.40 -7.73 44.11
CA ASN A 1104 -21.11 -7.00 44.25
C ASN A 1104 -21.05 -5.68 43.46
N GLU A 1105 -22.21 -5.11 43.14
CA GLU A 1105 -22.38 -3.80 42.55
C GLU A 1105 -23.03 -2.86 43.57
N LEU A 1106 -22.42 -1.68 43.72
CA LEU A 1106 -22.93 -0.56 44.51
C LEU A 1106 -23.47 0.50 43.55
N ILE A 1107 -24.76 0.84 43.66
CA ILE A 1107 -25.39 1.85 42.82
C ILE A 1107 -25.88 3.02 43.66
N ILE A 1108 -25.46 4.23 43.32
CA ILE A 1108 -25.84 5.47 43.98
C ILE A 1108 -26.66 6.29 42.99
N LYS A 1109 -27.96 6.45 43.25
CA LYS A 1109 -28.93 7.07 42.33
C LYS A 1109 -29.45 8.40 42.86
N ASN A 1110 -30.10 9.16 41.96
CA ASN A 1110 -30.70 10.46 42.24
C ASN A 1110 -29.67 11.47 42.77
N LEU A 1111 -28.45 11.38 42.25
CA LEU A 1111 -27.42 12.37 42.49
C LEU A 1111 -27.77 13.67 41.76
N ASP A 1112 -27.32 14.77 42.33
CA ASP A 1112 -27.40 16.11 41.74
C ASP A 1112 -26.01 16.75 41.85
N ILE A 1113 -25.03 16.07 41.26
CA ILE A 1113 -23.61 16.45 41.30
C ILE A 1113 -23.27 17.20 40.02
N SER A 1114 -22.81 18.44 40.17
CA SER A 1114 -22.22 19.21 39.07
C SER A 1114 -21.00 18.47 38.51
N MET A 1115 -20.97 18.26 37.20
CA MET A 1115 -19.78 17.79 36.47
C MET A 1115 -18.80 18.94 36.17
N ASN A 1116 -19.09 20.14 36.68
CA ASN A 1116 -18.23 21.32 36.55
C ASN A 1116 -17.52 21.64 37.86
N ASP A 1117 -17.50 20.71 38.82
CA ASP A 1117 -16.88 20.89 40.14
C ASP A 1117 -16.26 19.57 40.62
N ASP A 1118 -15.27 19.69 41.52
CA ASP A 1118 -14.71 18.54 42.22
C ASP A 1118 -15.76 17.87 43.11
N PHE A 1119 -15.71 16.54 43.21
CA PHE A 1119 -16.54 15.78 44.14
C PHE A 1119 -15.82 14.54 44.68
N VAL A 1120 -16.32 14.04 45.82
CA VAL A 1120 -15.81 12.85 46.49
C VAL A 1120 -16.97 11.94 46.88
N VAL A 1121 -16.80 10.64 46.62
CA VAL A 1121 -17.73 9.59 47.05
C VAL A 1121 -16.96 8.53 47.84
N SER A 1122 -17.40 8.21 49.05
CA SER A 1122 -16.75 7.19 49.89
C SER A 1122 -17.74 6.11 50.32
N TRP A 1123 -17.28 4.86 50.42
CA TRP A 1123 -18.05 3.73 50.93
C TRP A 1123 -17.21 2.87 51.88
N ASN A 1124 -17.83 2.38 52.97
CA ASN A 1124 -17.18 1.57 54.01
C ASN A 1124 -17.91 0.28 54.33
#